data_AF-A0A4Y1RVE4-F1
#
_entry.id   AF-A0A4Y1RVE4-F1
#
_cell.length_a   1.000
_cell.length_b   1.000
_cell.length_c   1.000
_cell.angle_alpha   90.00
_cell.angle_beta   90.00
_cell.angle_gamma   90.00
#
_symmetry.space_group_name_H-M   'P 1'
#
loop_
_entity.id
_entity.type
_entity.pdbx_description
1 polymer ?
#
loop_
_entity_poly.entity_id
_entity_poly.type
_entity_poly.pdbx_seq_one_letter_code
_entity_poly.pdbx_strand_id
1 'polypeptide(L)'
;MIIKTVAATLLAIATSSIFLLFSPTPKSFYHSLFISSSLSDNVSISSHLHTLTRRPHVAGQEANAEAAAYVLSIFASSSIKTHIAPYPVALTYPVSRSLTLTPSPQEPQSQINFNLQQEIYSGDPYADVAHEVLPTFHAFAKSGTVTAPVVYVNYGSLEDYEVLKQMGVNVSGSIVLARYGKIYRGSIVQTAFEAGAVGVLVYTDRKDYGGGGGEGKWFPDGKWLPPSGVQVGTVYNGLGDPTTPGWTSSEEGERLSDDEVEKAGDVPLIPSLPVSAADGETILRAIGGQVANDDWQGSEDAPTYKVGPGPGIVHLSYTGKQVIGTIENVIGVIEGTEEPDRFVILGNHRDAWTFGAVDPNSGTAALLEIAQRLGKLQKRGWKPRRTIVLCNWDAEEYGLIGSTEWVEENRQMLASRAIAYLNVDSAVYGPGFWASATPQLDELLKQATQQVQDPDNSSQTIYQSWVGSSSSPMIDRLGSGESDFAAFVQHVGIPAADMAFGKGYPVYHSMYDDFIWMQKFGDPMFQRHVAVASLWGLVALWLADAEFLPFNYLSYALELQRHMKDLEDELPDKNINLAPLFKSIEELKKAATKINSQREEIEQHKGWQFIGKNDHFKVRELNDRLMMAERAFTDQDGLLGRSWYKHLIYGPSKHDDYGSKSFPGIDEAIEKAKSLKTAESRKLVQHEVWRVARAVRHASQIINGELT
;
A
#
# COMPACT_ATOMS: atom_id res chain seq x y z
N MET A 1 23.53 46.87 53.90
CA MET A 1 22.85 46.81 52.59
C MET A 1 23.51 45.82 51.63
N ILE A 2 24.84 45.79 51.55
CA ILE A 2 25.63 44.93 50.62
C ILE A 2 25.39 43.42 50.83
N ILE A 3 25.25 42.94 52.07
CA ILE A 3 25.06 41.50 52.36
C ILE A 3 23.70 40.98 51.86
N LYS A 4 22.65 41.80 51.86
CA LYS A 4 21.32 41.40 51.36
C LYS A 4 21.30 41.28 49.83
N THR A 5 22.06 42.13 49.14
CA THR A 5 22.17 42.10 47.67
C THR A 5 22.97 40.87 47.20
N VAL A 6 24.08 40.54 47.87
CA VAL A 6 24.89 39.36 47.52
C VAL A 6 24.14 38.05 47.77
N ALA A 7 23.37 37.96 48.87
CA ALA A 7 22.53 36.79 49.14
C ALA A 7 21.40 36.61 48.11
N ALA A 8 20.78 37.71 47.66
CA ALA A 8 19.74 37.67 46.62
C ALA A 8 20.30 37.27 45.25
N THR A 9 21.50 37.73 44.90
CA THR A 9 22.17 37.34 43.64
C THR A 9 22.62 35.88 43.67
N LEU A 10 23.17 35.39 44.78
CA LEU A 10 23.52 33.96 44.94
C LEU A 10 22.29 33.05 44.93
N LEU A 11 21.17 33.49 45.53
CA LEU A 11 19.91 32.75 45.48
C LEU A 11 19.32 32.74 44.06
N ALA A 12 19.40 33.85 43.32
CA ALA A 12 18.95 33.94 41.92
C ALA A 12 19.82 33.12 40.96
N ILE A 13 21.14 33.07 41.18
CA ILE A 13 22.04 32.19 40.43
C ILE A 13 21.76 30.74 40.80
N ALA A 14 21.61 30.39 42.08
CA ALA A 14 21.28 29.03 42.50
C ALA A 14 19.91 28.57 41.97
N THR A 15 18.86 29.41 42.01
CA THR A 15 17.56 29.06 41.43
C THR A 15 17.62 28.97 39.92
N SER A 16 18.35 29.86 39.23
CA SER A 16 18.52 29.80 37.77
C SER A 16 19.34 28.57 37.33
N SER A 17 20.38 28.20 38.07
CA SER A 17 21.17 26.99 37.85
C SER A 17 20.37 25.71 38.15
N ILE A 18 19.54 25.71 39.19
CA ILE A 18 18.61 24.61 39.50
C ILE A 18 17.54 24.51 38.40
N PHE A 19 16.95 25.61 37.94
CA PHE A 19 15.99 25.61 36.82
C PHE A 19 16.60 25.10 35.50
N LEU A 20 17.88 25.39 35.24
CA LEU A 20 18.62 24.86 34.08
C LEU A 20 18.99 23.37 34.25
N LEU A 21 19.17 22.89 35.48
CA LEU A 21 19.47 21.49 35.79
C LEU A 21 18.23 20.58 35.79
N PHE A 22 17.01 21.14 35.88
CA PHE A 22 15.75 20.38 35.99
C PHE A 22 14.72 20.68 34.89
N SER A 23 15.02 21.52 33.89
CA SER A 23 14.12 21.71 32.76
C SER A 23 14.14 20.47 31.84
N PRO A 24 12.99 19.82 31.56
CA PRO A 24 12.96 18.67 30.67
C PRO A 24 13.43 19.07 29.27
N THR A 25 14.24 18.22 28.64
CA THR A 25 14.75 18.44 27.29
C THR A 25 13.58 18.59 26.30
N PRO A 26 13.55 19.66 25.47
CA PRO A 26 12.46 19.88 24.52
C PRO A 26 12.31 18.72 23.53
N LYS A 27 11.07 18.43 23.09
CA LYS A 27 10.78 17.39 22.09
C LYS A 27 11.54 17.58 20.79
N SER A 28 11.69 18.84 20.34
CA SER A 28 12.44 19.21 19.15
C SER A 28 13.89 18.73 19.16
N PHE A 29 14.55 18.67 20.33
CA PHE A 29 15.89 18.11 20.44
C PHE A 29 15.92 16.62 20.05
N TYR A 30 14.95 15.83 20.52
CA TYR A 30 14.86 14.42 20.19
C TYR A 30 14.51 14.20 18.71
N HIS A 31 13.69 15.07 18.12
CA HIS A 31 13.35 15.04 16.70
C HIS A 31 14.58 15.30 15.82
N SER A 32 15.38 16.34 16.13
CA SER A 32 16.63 16.61 15.42
C SER A 32 17.66 15.50 15.63
N LEU A 33 17.70 14.91 16.83
CA LEU A 33 18.60 13.81 17.14
C LEU A 33 18.22 12.53 16.37
N PHE A 34 16.92 12.24 16.20
CA PHE A 34 16.41 11.08 15.48
C PHE A 34 16.89 11.00 14.03
N ILE A 35 16.87 12.15 13.33
CA ILE A 35 17.28 12.26 11.92
C ILE A 35 18.79 12.49 11.75
N SER A 36 19.53 12.65 12.85
CA SER A 36 20.98 12.89 12.80
C SER A 36 21.76 11.62 12.48
N SER A 37 22.92 11.78 11.83
CA SER A 37 23.88 10.70 11.59
C SER A 37 24.43 10.04 12.88
N SER A 38 24.16 10.61 14.06
CA SER A 38 24.54 9.99 15.34
C SER A 38 23.63 8.83 15.75
N LEU A 39 22.40 8.76 15.22
CA LEU A 39 21.46 7.68 15.46
C LEU A 39 21.16 6.85 14.21
N SER A 40 21.32 7.44 13.02
CA SER A 40 21.15 6.78 11.72
C SER A 40 22.34 5.92 11.32
N ASP A 41 22.08 4.69 10.86
CA ASP A 41 23.12 3.77 10.39
C ASP A 41 22.68 3.00 9.12
N ASN A 42 23.34 3.29 7.99
CA ASN A 42 23.08 2.60 6.73
C ASN A 42 23.62 1.16 6.73
N VAL A 43 24.65 0.84 7.52
CA VAL A 43 25.21 -0.51 7.65
C VAL A 43 24.23 -1.41 8.39
N SER A 44 23.60 -0.89 9.46
CA SER A 44 22.55 -1.61 10.20
C SER A 44 21.37 -1.98 9.29
N ILE A 45 20.84 -1.02 8.55
CA ILE A 45 19.75 -1.25 7.58
C ILE A 45 20.15 -2.30 6.55
N SER A 46 21.33 -2.17 5.93
CA SER A 46 21.82 -3.12 4.93
C SER A 46 21.92 -4.54 5.51
N SER A 47 22.43 -4.67 6.74
CA SER A 47 22.51 -5.95 7.45
C SER A 47 21.13 -6.54 7.76
N HIS A 48 20.15 -5.71 8.14
CA HIS A 48 18.77 -6.14 8.35
C HIS A 48 18.18 -6.70 7.05
N LEU A 49 18.31 -5.94 5.96
CA LEU A 49 17.79 -6.36 4.66
C LEU A 49 18.41 -7.68 4.21
N HIS A 50 19.74 -7.81 4.27
CA HIS A 50 20.43 -9.05 3.92
C HIS A 50 19.97 -10.24 4.77
N THR A 51 19.71 -10.02 6.06
CA THR A 51 19.27 -11.09 6.97
C THR A 51 17.87 -11.56 6.63
N LEU A 52 16.94 -10.63 6.42
CA LEU A 52 15.55 -10.93 6.08
C LEU A 52 15.43 -11.65 4.73
N THR A 53 16.20 -11.20 3.74
CA THR A 53 16.12 -11.66 2.35
C THR A 53 17.03 -12.85 2.05
N ARG A 54 17.58 -13.53 3.07
CA ARG A 54 18.54 -14.63 2.87
C ARG A 54 17.89 -15.88 2.28
N ARG A 55 16.61 -16.11 2.59
CA ARG A 55 15.81 -17.26 2.17
C ARG A 55 14.47 -16.75 1.65
N PRO A 56 13.81 -17.45 0.72
CA PRO A 56 12.48 -17.08 0.31
C PRO A 56 11.48 -17.34 1.45
N HIS A 57 10.60 -16.38 1.73
CA HIS A 57 9.76 -16.42 2.94
C HIS A 57 8.30 -16.04 2.64
N VAL A 58 7.63 -16.91 1.88
CA VAL A 58 6.20 -16.82 1.58
C VAL A 58 5.38 -16.94 2.87
N ALA A 59 4.29 -16.19 2.97
CA ALA A 59 3.36 -16.24 4.10
C ALA A 59 2.98 -17.68 4.48
N GLY A 60 2.87 -17.95 5.79
CA GLY A 60 2.56 -19.27 6.34
C GLY A 60 3.66 -20.34 6.23
N GLN A 61 4.84 -20.02 5.68
CA GLN A 61 5.99 -20.93 5.63
C GLN A 61 6.94 -20.73 6.83
N GLU A 62 7.74 -21.76 7.14
CA GLU A 62 8.71 -21.73 8.25
C GLU A 62 9.71 -20.56 8.15
N ALA A 63 10.23 -20.27 6.95
CA ALA A 63 11.16 -19.16 6.74
C ALA A 63 10.53 -17.79 7.06
N ASN A 64 9.22 -17.62 6.88
CA ASN A 64 8.54 -16.38 7.23
C ASN A 64 8.30 -16.24 8.74
N ALA A 65 8.08 -17.35 9.44
CA ALA A 65 8.07 -17.39 10.90
C ALA A 65 9.47 -17.10 11.50
N GLU A 66 10.55 -17.59 10.86
CA GLU A 66 11.93 -17.23 11.23
C GLU A 66 12.16 -15.72 11.06
N ALA A 67 11.68 -15.13 9.97
CA ALA A 67 11.74 -13.69 9.74
C ALA A 67 10.93 -12.91 10.80
N ALA A 68 9.75 -13.42 11.20
CA ALA A 68 8.95 -12.85 12.28
C ALA A 68 9.71 -12.86 13.62
N ALA A 69 10.35 -13.99 13.95
CA ALA A 69 11.16 -14.14 15.15
C ALA A 69 12.36 -13.17 15.14
N TYR A 70 12.97 -12.94 13.97
CA TYR A 70 14.02 -11.93 13.82
C TYR A 70 13.51 -10.52 14.13
N VAL A 71 12.40 -10.10 13.53
CA VAL A 71 11.79 -8.78 13.79
C VAL A 71 11.43 -8.61 15.27
N LEU A 72 10.80 -9.63 15.86
CA LEU A 72 10.46 -9.66 17.30
C LEU A 72 11.71 -9.44 18.17
N SER A 73 12.83 -10.09 17.83
CA SER A 73 14.09 -9.97 18.57
C SER A 73 14.69 -8.55 18.50
N ILE A 74 14.60 -7.90 17.33
CA ILE A 74 15.12 -6.54 17.15
C ILE A 74 14.27 -5.52 17.91
N PHE A 75 12.94 -5.64 17.86
CA PHE A 75 12.08 -4.78 18.67
C PHE A 75 12.34 -4.99 20.18
N ALA A 76 12.42 -6.23 20.64
CA ALA A 76 12.67 -6.54 22.06
C ALA A 76 14.03 -6.00 22.54
N SER A 77 15.10 -6.20 21.77
CA SER A 77 16.44 -5.68 22.08
C SER A 77 16.50 -4.14 22.07
N SER A 78 15.57 -3.49 21.36
CA SER A 78 15.37 -2.04 21.35
C SER A 78 14.59 -1.51 22.56
N SER A 79 14.32 -2.36 23.57
CA SER A 79 13.55 -2.02 24.77
C SER A 79 12.09 -1.62 24.47
N ILE A 80 11.51 -2.19 23.41
CA ILE A 80 10.10 -2.02 23.04
C ILE A 80 9.33 -3.25 23.54
N LYS A 81 8.15 -3.03 24.13
CA LYS A 81 7.29 -4.14 24.57
C LYS A 81 6.69 -4.81 23.34
N THR A 82 6.96 -6.11 23.14
CA THR A 82 6.63 -6.79 21.88
C THR A 82 5.90 -8.11 22.09
N HIS A 83 5.09 -8.50 21.11
CA HIS A 83 4.41 -9.79 21.06
C HIS A 83 4.05 -10.16 19.62
N ILE A 84 3.75 -11.44 19.40
CA ILE A 84 3.18 -11.96 18.16
C ILE A 84 1.65 -11.97 18.29
N ALA A 85 0.96 -11.56 17.22
CA ALA A 85 -0.48 -11.73 17.04
C ALA A 85 -0.72 -12.75 15.91
N PRO A 86 -1.04 -14.01 16.23
CA PRO A 86 -1.22 -15.06 15.25
C PRO A 86 -2.65 -15.12 14.70
N TYR A 87 -2.80 -15.41 13.41
CA TYR A 87 -4.11 -15.65 12.79
C TYR A 87 -4.08 -16.94 11.95
N PRO A 88 -4.97 -17.92 12.18
CA PRO A 88 -5.17 -19.01 11.24
C PRO A 88 -5.94 -18.50 10.03
N VAL A 89 -5.36 -18.51 8.83
CA VAL A 89 -5.96 -17.92 7.62
C VAL A 89 -5.92 -18.85 6.42
N ALA A 90 -6.82 -18.65 5.47
CA ALA A 90 -6.81 -19.38 4.20
C ALA A 90 -5.65 -18.91 3.29
N LEU A 91 -4.73 -19.82 3.00
CA LEU A 91 -3.61 -19.63 2.08
C LEU A 91 -3.65 -20.67 0.97
N THR A 92 -3.03 -20.37 -0.17
CA THR A 92 -2.94 -21.30 -1.30
C THR A 92 -1.50 -21.49 -1.76
N TYR A 93 -1.18 -22.72 -2.15
CA TYR A 93 0.15 -23.11 -2.66
C TYR A 93 0.02 -24.03 -3.88
N PRO A 94 1.00 -24.01 -4.81
CA PRO A 94 0.97 -24.85 -5.99
C PRO A 94 1.29 -26.31 -5.63
N VAL A 95 0.50 -27.26 -6.12
CA VAL A 95 0.78 -28.71 -6.04
C VAL A 95 1.40 -29.20 -7.33
N SER A 96 0.80 -28.86 -8.47
CA SER A 96 1.33 -29.20 -9.79
C SER A 96 0.88 -28.21 -10.84
N ARG A 97 1.72 -28.02 -11.85
CA ARG A 97 1.45 -27.15 -13.00
C ARG A 97 2.13 -27.70 -14.23
N SER A 98 1.49 -27.58 -15.38
CA SER A 98 2.08 -27.92 -16.66
C SER A 98 1.51 -27.04 -17.76
N LEU A 99 2.38 -26.63 -18.67
CA LEU A 99 1.99 -25.85 -19.83
C LEU A 99 2.63 -26.48 -21.07
N THR A 100 1.82 -26.69 -22.11
CA THR A 100 2.34 -27.10 -23.42
C THR A 100 1.66 -26.33 -24.53
N LEU A 101 2.39 -26.07 -25.60
CA LEU A 101 1.90 -25.38 -26.80
C LEU A 101 2.01 -26.32 -28.00
N THR A 102 0.93 -26.47 -28.74
CA THR A 102 0.92 -27.03 -30.10
C THR A 102 0.82 -25.86 -31.07
N PRO A 103 1.92 -25.43 -31.74
CA PRO A 103 1.93 -24.20 -32.54
C PRO A 103 0.96 -24.21 -33.71
N SER A 104 0.70 -25.40 -34.25
CA SER A 104 -0.22 -25.61 -35.36
C SER A 104 -0.92 -26.96 -35.21
N PRO A 105 -2.26 -27.04 -35.31
CA PRO A 105 -3.00 -28.31 -35.20
C PRO A 105 -2.59 -29.34 -36.27
N GLN A 106 -2.05 -28.87 -37.39
CA GLN A 106 -1.56 -29.71 -38.48
C GLN A 106 -0.18 -30.34 -38.20
N GLU A 107 0.54 -29.86 -37.18
CA GLU A 107 1.87 -30.34 -36.80
C GLU A 107 1.94 -30.72 -35.30
N PRO A 108 1.17 -31.73 -34.85
CA PRO A 108 1.11 -32.10 -33.44
C PRO A 108 2.44 -32.61 -32.87
N GLN A 109 3.39 -33.02 -33.72
CA GLN A 109 4.74 -33.41 -33.29
C GLN A 109 5.63 -32.22 -32.91
N SER A 110 5.23 -30.99 -33.25
CA SER A 110 5.93 -29.75 -32.91
C SER A 110 5.54 -29.22 -31.53
N GLN A 111 5.05 -30.08 -30.63
CA GLN A 111 4.61 -29.69 -29.29
C GLN A 111 5.79 -29.17 -28.46
N ILE A 112 5.62 -28.02 -27.85
CA ILE A 112 6.59 -27.38 -26.96
C ILE A 112 6.11 -27.58 -25.53
N ASN A 113 6.98 -28.14 -24.68
CA ASN A 113 6.77 -28.24 -23.25
C ASN A 113 7.52 -27.09 -22.56
N PHE A 114 6.84 -26.34 -21.71
CA PHE A 114 7.46 -25.25 -20.95
C PHE A 114 7.96 -25.76 -19.60
N ASN A 115 9.20 -25.41 -19.24
CA ASN A 115 9.80 -25.81 -17.97
C ASN A 115 9.19 -25.04 -16.78
N LEU A 116 8.70 -23.81 -17.02
CA LEU A 116 8.13 -22.90 -16.02
C LEU A 116 9.08 -22.62 -14.84
N GLN A 117 10.39 -22.59 -15.10
CA GLN A 117 11.41 -22.35 -14.09
C GLN A 117 12.09 -21.01 -14.34
N GLN A 118 12.32 -20.27 -13.26
CA GLN A 118 13.19 -19.11 -13.26
C GLN A 118 14.64 -19.60 -13.10
N GLU A 119 15.60 -18.99 -13.80
CA GLU A 119 16.98 -19.51 -13.90
C GLU A 119 17.93 -18.81 -12.92
N ILE A 120 18.77 -19.57 -12.23
CA ILE A 120 19.93 -19.01 -11.52
C ILE A 120 21.01 -18.57 -12.51
N TYR A 121 21.87 -17.64 -12.09
CA TYR A 121 22.99 -17.14 -12.89
C TYR A 121 24.35 -17.61 -12.34
N SER A 122 25.39 -17.47 -13.16
CA SER A 122 26.75 -17.86 -12.76
C SER A 122 27.23 -17.01 -11.58
N GLY A 123 27.56 -17.66 -10.46
CA GLY A 123 28.02 -16.98 -9.25
C GLY A 123 26.90 -16.37 -8.40
N ASP A 124 25.65 -16.77 -8.63
CA ASP A 124 24.51 -16.38 -7.81
C ASP A 124 24.72 -16.76 -6.33
N PRO A 125 24.76 -15.78 -5.40
CA PRO A 125 24.95 -16.05 -3.98
C PRO A 125 23.75 -16.76 -3.32
N TYR A 126 22.61 -16.84 -4.01
CA TYR A 126 21.41 -17.54 -3.56
C TYR A 126 21.25 -18.94 -4.16
N ALA A 127 22.23 -19.41 -4.96
CA ALA A 127 22.15 -20.71 -5.61
C ALA A 127 21.92 -21.89 -4.64
N ASP A 128 22.38 -21.78 -3.39
CA ASP A 128 22.21 -22.81 -2.38
C ASP A 128 20.78 -22.89 -1.82
N VAL A 129 20.00 -21.81 -1.90
CA VAL A 129 18.61 -21.73 -1.41
C VAL A 129 17.59 -21.53 -2.53
N ALA A 130 18.01 -21.41 -3.79
CA ALA A 130 17.13 -21.23 -4.94
C ALA A 130 16.07 -22.34 -5.08
N HIS A 131 16.40 -23.55 -4.60
CA HIS A 131 15.48 -24.69 -4.57
C HIS A 131 14.32 -24.56 -3.55
N GLU A 132 14.41 -23.61 -2.63
CA GLU A 132 13.36 -23.29 -1.66
C GLU A 132 12.30 -22.33 -2.23
N VAL A 133 12.58 -21.68 -3.36
CA VAL A 133 11.62 -20.79 -4.04
C VAL A 133 10.46 -21.65 -4.56
N LEU A 134 9.22 -21.25 -4.21
CA LEU A 134 8.04 -21.98 -4.65
C LEU A 134 7.91 -21.95 -6.18
N PRO A 135 7.38 -23.02 -6.81
CA PRO A 135 7.06 -23.01 -8.22
C PRO A 135 6.15 -21.81 -8.57
N THR A 136 6.42 -21.08 -9.66
CA THR A 136 5.64 -19.86 -9.99
C THR A 136 4.15 -20.15 -10.18
N PHE A 137 3.30 -19.35 -9.56
CA PHE A 137 1.87 -19.58 -9.53
C PHE A 137 1.12 -18.27 -9.25
N HIS A 138 -0.19 -18.30 -9.50
CA HIS A 138 -1.09 -17.28 -9.00
C HIS A 138 -1.79 -17.81 -7.74
N ALA A 139 -1.65 -17.11 -6.62
CA ALA A 139 -2.38 -17.47 -5.41
C ALA A 139 -3.88 -17.25 -5.59
N PHE A 140 -4.68 -18.17 -5.06
CA PHE A 140 -6.13 -18.28 -5.23
C PHE A 140 -6.62 -18.58 -6.66
N ALA A 141 -5.74 -18.89 -7.61
CA ALA A 141 -6.19 -19.38 -8.91
C ALA A 141 -6.99 -20.69 -8.80
N LYS A 142 -8.07 -20.82 -9.59
CA LYS A 142 -8.89 -22.03 -9.63
C LYS A 142 -8.07 -23.20 -10.17
N SER A 143 -8.15 -24.35 -9.50
CA SER A 143 -7.59 -25.60 -10.05
C SER A 143 -8.37 -26.06 -11.28
N GLY A 144 -7.69 -26.48 -12.33
CA GLY A 144 -8.33 -26.93 -13.56
C GLY A 144 -7.36 -27.30 -14.66
N THR A 145 -7.88 -28.00 -15.67
CA THR A 145 -7.15 -28.38 -16.88
C THR A 145 -7.96 -27.98 -18.10
N VAL A 146 -7.36 -27.19 -18.99
CA VAL A 146 -8.01 -26.68 -20.19
C VAL A 146 -7.08 -26.77 -21.39
N THR A 147 -7.66 -27.06 -22.55
CA THR A 147 -6.96 -27.06 -23.84
C THR A 147 -7.74 -26.21 -24.81
N ALA A 148 -7.16 -25.11 -25.30
CA ALA A 148 -7.87 -24.18 -26.18
C ALA A 148 -6.91 -23.38 -27.08
N PRO A 149 -7.43 -22.78 -28.18
CA PRO A 149 -6.71 -21.76 -28.92
C PRO A 149 -6.35 -20.56 -28.05
N VAL A 150 -5.28 -19.85 -28.40
CA VAL A 150 -4.82 -18.66 -27.66
C VAL A 150 -5.29 -17.37 -28.34
N VAL A 151 -5.70 -16.39 -27.53
CA VAL A 151 -6.00 -15.00 -27.93
C VAL A 151 -5.09 -14.06 -27.13
N TYR A 152 -4.47 -13.10 -27.81
CA TYR A 152 -3.68 -12.05 -27.14
C TYR A 152 -4.55 -10.83 -26.86
N VAL A 153 -4.54 -10.35 -25.61
CA VAL A 153 -5.45 -9.31 -25.12
C VAL A 153 -4.73 -8.08 -24.54
N ASN A 154 -3.49 -7.82 -24.95
CA ASN A 154 -2.69 -6.71 -24.40
C ASN A 154 -2.57 -6.80 -22.87
N TYR A 155 -2.98 -5.78 -22.11
CA TYR A 155 -2.92 -5.79 -20.65
C TYR A 155 -4.16 -6.44 -20.02
N GLY A 156 -5.16 -6.81 -20.82
CA GLY A 156 -6.37 -7.48 -20.35
C GLY A 156 -7.37 -6.55 -19.68
N SER A 157 -7.33 -5.24 -19.95
CA SER A 157 -8.31 -4.28 -19.43
C SER A 157 -9.65 -4.39 -20.17
N LEU A 158 -10.72 -3.82 -19.60
CA LEU A 158 -12.03 -3.78 -20.28
C LEU A 158 -11.96 -3.11 -21.65
N GLU A 159 -11.14 -2.07 -21.79
CA GLU A 159 -10.89 -1.39 -23.06
C GLU A 159 -10.22 -2.33 -24.06
N ASP A 160 -9.29 -3.18 -23.62
CA ASP A 160 -8.62 -4.14 -24.48
C ASP A 160 -9.63 -5.15 -25.08
N TYR A 161 -10.56 -5.65 -24.27
CA TYR A 161 -11.62 -6.54 -24.75
C TYR A 161 -12.59 -5.86 -25.72
N GLU A 162 -12.91 -4.58 -25.51
CA GLU A 162 -13.75 -3.83 -26.44
C GLU A 162 -13.02 -3.59 -27.78
N VAL A 163 -11.70 -3.36 -27.77
CA VAL A 163 -10.88 -3.30 -28.99
C VAL A 163 -10.92 -4.64 -29.74
N LEU A 164 -10.74 -5.77 -29.06
CA LEU A 164 -10.84 -7.10 -29.70
C LEU A 164 -12.20 -7.35 -30.34
N LYS A 165 -13.27 -6.94 -29.67
CA LYS A 165 -14.63 -7.04 -30.19
C LYS A 165 -14.81 -6.18 -31.45
N GLN A 166 -14.24 -4.97 -31.48
CA GLN A 166 -14.22 -4.12 -32.67
C GLN A 166 -13.40 -4.72 -33.82
N MET A 167 -12.32 -5.46 -33.50
CA MET A 167 -11.54 -6.25 -34.45
C MET A 167 -12.25 -7.55 -34.90
N GLY A 168 -13.40 -7.88 -34.31
CA GLY A 168 -14.15 -9.10 -34.63
C GLY A 168 -13.54 -10.40 -34.06
N VAL A 169 -12.70 -10.29 -33.03
CA VAL A 169 -12.05 -11.42 -32.35
C VAL A 169 -12.95 -11.92 -31.23
N ASN A 170 -13.27 -13.22 -31.24
CA ASN A 170 -14.05 -13.86 -30.18
C ASN A 170 -13.12 -14.55 -29.17
N VAL A 171 -13.21 -14.12 -27.91
CA VAL A 171 -12.43 -14.70 -26.80
C VAL A 171 -13.07 -15.95 -26.21
N SER A 172 -14.40 -16.08 -26.32
CA SER A 172 -15.14 -17.15 -25.65
C SER A 172 -14.62 -18.55 -26.04
N GLY A 173 -14.31 -19.37 -25.03
CA GLY A 173 -13.75 -20.70 -25.21
C GLY A 173 -12.24 -20.74 -25.48
N SER A 174 -11.54 -19.62 -25.41
CA SER A 174 -10.09 -19.51 -25.63
C SER A 174 -9.30 -19.45 -24.32
N ILE A 175 -8.00 -19.73 -24.39
CA ILE A 175 -7.04 -19.31 -23.36
C ILE A 175 -6.57 -17.90 -23.72
N VAL A 176 -6.63 -17.00 -22.75
CA VAL A 176 -6.16 -15.62 -22.91
C VAL A 176 -4.68 -15.53 -22.55
N LEU A 177 -3.91 -14.81 -23.36
CA LEU A 177 -2.56 -14.34 -23.03
C LEU A 177 -2.58 -12.83 -22.84
N ALA A 178 -2.24 -12.35 -21.64
CA ALA A 178 -2.14 -10.94 -21.28
C ALA A 178 -0.75 -10.61 -20.73
N ARG A 179 -0.29 -9.36 -20.86
CA ARG A 179 0.94 -8.89 -20.21
C ARG A 179 0.64 -8.14 -18.90
N TYR A 180 1.53 -8.27 -17.92
CA TYR A 180 1.48 -7.48 -16.69
C TYR A 180 1.70 -5.98 -16.94
N GLY A 181 1.17 -5.12 -16.05
CA GLY A 181 1.74 -3.78 -15.83
C GLY A 181 0.75 -2.62 -15.70
N LYS A 182 -0.45 -2.68 -16.28
CA LYS A 182 -1.40 -1.54 -16.29
C LYS A 182 -2.53 -1.64 -15.28
N ILE A 183 -2.98 -2.85 -14.98
CA ILE A 183 -4.08 -3.12 -14.06
C ILE A 183 -3.69 -4.26 -13.13
N TYR A 184 -4.40 -4.37 -12.02
CA TYR A 184 -4.25 -5.50 -11.11
C TYR A 184 -4.47 -6.84 -11.82
N ARG A 185 -3.63 -7.84 -11.48
CA ARG A 185 -3.63 -9.16 -12.11
C ARG A 185 -4.89 -9.98 -11.83
N GLY A 186 -5.52 -9.78 -10.67
CA GLY A 186 -6.83 -10.36 -10.37
C GLY A 186 -7.90 -9.84 -11.34
N SER A 187 -7.88 -8.55 -11.67
CA SER A 187 -8.75 -7.94 -12.68
C SER A 187 -8.55 -8.53 -14.07
N ILE A 188 -7.32 -8.86 -14.47
CA ILE A 188 -7.02 -9.53 -15.74
C ILE A 188 -7.77 -10.88 -15.81
N VAL A 189 -7.67 -11.68 -14.75
CA VAL A 189 -8.28 -13.01 -14.70
C VAL A 189 -9.80 -12.91 -14.64
N GLN A 190 -10.33 -12.01 -13.83
CA GLN A 190 -11.77 -11.78 -13.69
C GLN A 190 -12.39 -11.31 -15.02
N THR A 191 -11.78 -10.32 -15.67
CA THR A 191 -12.27 -9.80 -16.96
C THR A 191 -12.24 -10.88 -18.05
N ALA A 192 -11.19 -11.71 -18.07
CA ALA A 192 -11.11 -12.84 -19.00
C ALA A 192 -12.24 -13.86 -18.78
N PHE A 193 -12.54 -14.18 -17.52
CA PHE A 193 -13.65 -15.05 -17.16
C PHE A 193 -14.99 -14.49 -17.62
N GLU A 194 -15.24 -13.20 -17.36
CA GLU A 194 -16.46 -12.51 -17.77
C GLU A 194 -16.62 -12.43 -19.31
N ALA A 195 -15.49 -12.34 -20.04
CA ALA A 195 -15.45 -12.43 -21.50
C ALA A 195 -15.62 -13.86 -22.05
N GLY A 196 -15.72 -14.87 -21.18
CA GLY A 196 -15.94 -16.27 -21.53
C GLY A 196 -14.68 -17.06 -21.85
N ALA A 197 -13.49 -16.57 -21.47
CA ALA A 197 -12.25 -17.34 -21.55
C ALA A 197 -12.31 -18.56 -20.62
N VAL A 198 -11.54 -19.61 -20.94
CA VAL A 198 -11.49 -20.85 -20.14
C VAL A 198 -10.20 -20.99 -19.34
N GLY A 199 -9.22 -20.11 -19.57
CA GLY A 199 -7.97 -20.04 -18.80
C GLY A 199 -7.17 -18.81 -19.17
N VAL A 200 -6.22 -18.44 -18.31
CA VAL A 200 -5.43 -17.21 -18.47
C VAL A 200 -3.95 -17.47 -18.26
N LEU A 201 -3.12 -16.91 -19.14
CA LEU A 201 -1.69 -16.80 -18.98
C LEU A 201 -1.34 -15.32 -18.88
N VAL A 202 -0.56 -14.96 -17.87
CA VAL A 202 -0.06 -13.58 -17.71
C VAL A 202 1.46 -13.60 -17.80
N TYR A 203 2.05 -12.77 -18.66
CA TYR A 203 3.50 -12.76 -18.87
C TYR A 203 4.13 -11.39 -18.63
N THR A 204 5.41 -11.39 -18.25
CA THR A 204 6.20 -10.17 -18.04
C THR A 204 6.83 -9.72 -19.36
N ASP A 205 6.13 -8.91 -20.15
CA ASP A 205 6.62 -8.44 -21.47
C ASP A 205 7.99 -7.74 -21.34
N ARG A 206 8.93 -8.06 -22.24
CA ARG A 206 10.26 -7.44 -22.29
C ARG A 206 10.21 -5.93 -22.52
N LYS A 207 9.15 -5.44 -23.17
CA LYS A 207 8.87 -4.01 -23.33
C LYS A 207 8.79 -3.30 -21.98
N ASP A 208 8.10 -3.91 -21.02
CA ASP A 208 7.80 -3.28 -19.73
C ASP A 208 8.84 -3.64 -18.66
N TYR A 209 9.35 -4.88 -18.66
CA TYR A 209 10.22 -5.41 -17.59
C TYR A 209 11.63 -5.80 -18.06
N GLY A 210 11.84 -5.97 -19.37
CA GLY A 210 13.10 -6.42 -19.96
C GLY A 210 13.99 -5.31 -20.53
N GLY A 211 13.59 -4.05 -20.38
CA GLY A 211 14.34 -2.88 -20.85
C GLY A 211 14.03 -2.43 -22.28
N GLY A 212 12.90 -2.86 -22.88
CA GLY A 212 12.41 -2.29 -24.15
C GLY A 212 13.01 -2.87 -25.44
N GLY A 213 13.96 -3.81 -25.34
CA GLY A 213 14.76 -4.32 -26.47
C GLY A 213 16.11 -3.58 -26.62
N GLY A 214 17.04 -4.13 -27.41
CA GLY A 214 18.33 -3.50 -27.71
C GLY A 214 19.50 -3.84 -26.75
N GLU A 215 20.32 -2.84 -26.39
CA GLU A 215 21.55 -3.01 -25.56
C GLU A 215 21.28 -3.21 -24.05
N GLY A 216 20.01 -3.24 -23.62
CA GLY A 216 19.63 -3.43 -22.23
C GLY A 216 20.16 -4.74 -21.66
N LYS A 217 20.97 -4.66 -20.60
CA LYS A 217 21.46 -5.84 -19.88
C LYS A 217 20.44 -6.27 -18.82
N TRP A 218 20.25 -7.57 -18.70
CA TRP A 218 19.43 -8.17 -17.66
C TRP A 218 20.24 -8.42 -16.39
N PHE A 219 19.53 -8.61 -15.28
CA PHE A 219 20.13 -9.04 -14.03
C PHE A 219 20.92 -10.35 -14.22
N PRO A 220 22.15 -10.48 -13.68
CA PRO A 220 22.80 -9.63 -12.68
C PRO A 220 23.63 -8.44 -13.22
N ASP A 221 23.75 -8.30 -14.54
CA ASP A 221 24.61 -7.30 -15.20
C ASP A 221 23.90 -5.96 -15.46
N GLY A 222 22.57 -5.95 -15.37
CA GLY A 222 21.74 -4.75 -15.38
C GLY A 222 20.51 -4.92 -14.49
N LYS A 223 19.70 -3.86 -14.39
CA LYS A 223 18.54 -3.83 -13.48
C LYS A 223 17.30 -4.58 -13.99
N TRP A 224 17.27 -4.92 -15.28
CA TRP A 224 16.09 -5.43 -15.97
C TRP A 224 15.87 -6.92 -15.71
N LEU A 225 14.61 -7.35 -15.75
CA LEU A 225 14.22 -8.73 -15.52
C LEU A 225 14.78 -9.65 -16.62
N PRO A 226 15.43 -10.76 -16.26
CA PRO A 226 15.84 -11.78 -17.23
C PRO A 226 14.65 -12.44 -17.94
N PRO A 227 14.82 -13.02 -19.14
CA PRO A 227 13.72 -13.60 -19.91
C PRO A 227 13.01 -14.78 -19.24
N SER A 228 13.70 -15.47 -18.32
CA SER A 228 13.16 -16.55 -17.50
C SER A 228 12.48 -16.05 -16.23
N GLY A 229 12.60 -14.77 -15.90
CA GLY A 229 11.95 -14.16 -14.74
C GLY A 229 10.45 -14.13 -14.87
N VAL A 230 9.77 -14.33 -13.74
CA VAL A 230 8.31 -14.41 -13.67
C VAL A 230 7.85 -13.59 -12.48
N GLN A 231 6.96 -12.65 -12.73
CA GLN A 231 6.19 -12.00 -11.67
C GLN A 231 5.10 -12.96 -11.19
N VAL A 232 5.11 -13.32 -9.91
CA VAL A 232 3.99 -14.05 -9.28
C VAL A 232 3.08 -13.09 -8.52
N GLY A 233 1.99 -13.60 -7.95
CA GLY A 233 1.07 -12.76 -7.19
C GLY A 233 -0.26 -13.41 -6.91
N THR A 234 -1.00 -12.84 -5.97
CA THR A 234 -2.42 -13.17 -5.77
C THR A 234 -3.27 -12.66 -6.93
N VAL A 235 -4.31 -13.43 -7.26
CA VAL A 235 -5.39 -13.05 -8.20
C VAL A 235 -6.74 -12.94 -7.50
N TYR A 236 -6.74 -12.93 -6.17
CA TYR A 236 -7.89 -12.63 -5.32
C TYR A 236 -8.17 -11.12 -5.34
N ASN A 237 -9.42 -10.71 -5.60
CA ASN A 237 -9.83 -9.30 -5.69
C ASN A 237 -10.45 -8.76 -4.38
N GLY A 238 -10.46 -9.56 -3.32
CA GLY A 238 -10.90 -9.12 -1.99
C GLY A 238 -9.72 -8.76 -1.09
N LEU A 239 -10.04 -8.33 0.13
CA LEU A 239 -9.07 -7.99 1.17
C LEU A 239 -9.37 -8.79 2.43
N GLY A 240 -8.34 -9.21 3.16
CA GLY A 240 -8.47 -10.09 4.32
C GLY A 240 -8.55 -11.57 3.94
N ASP A 241 -8.76 -12.42 4.94
CA ASP A 241 -8.98 -13.85 4.68
C ASP A 241 -10.31 -14.05 3.92
N PRO A 242 -10.30 -14.67 2.73
CA PRO A 242 -11.52 -14.89 1.93
C PRO A 242 -12.58 -15.73 2.65
N THR A 243 -12.19 -16.50 3.68
CA THR A 243 -13.08 -17.34 4.46
C THR A 243 -13.71 -16.62 5.67
N THR A 244 -13.24 -15.44 6.05
CA THR A 244 -13.77 -14.67 7.20
C THR A 244 -14.05 -13.20 6.87
N PRO A 245 -14.80 -12.88 5.79
CA PRO A 245 -14.95 -11.49 5.35
C PRO A 245 -15.71 -10.64 6.37
N GLY A 246 -15.01 -9.68 6.99
CA GLY A 246 -15.60 -8.71 7.93
C GLY A 246 -15.52 -9.12 9.40
N TRP A 247 -14.85 -10.23 9.73
CA TRP A 247 -14.52 -10.59 11.10
C TRP A 247 -13.17 -11.32 11.17
N THR A 248 -12.49 -11.15 12.31
CA THR A 248 -11.17 -11.75 12.52
C THR A 248 -11.18 -13.28 12.40
N SER A 249 -10.20 -13.78 11.65
CA SER A 249 -9.84 -15.17 11.52
C SER A 249 -9.31 -15.73 12.83
N SER A 250 -10.07 -16.65 13.42
CA SER A 250 -9.73 -17.32 14.68
C SER A 250 -9.97 -18.83 14.57
N GLU A 251 -9.43 -19.61 15.51
CA GLU A 251 -9.60 -21.07 15.53
C GLU A 251 -11.06 -21.50 15.76
N GLU A 252 -11.79 -20.74 16.57
CA GLU A 252 -13.20 -21.00 16.92
C GLU A 252 -14.18 -20.17 16.07
N GLY A 253 -13.69 -19.32 15.18
CA GLY A 253 -14.48 -18.42 14.35
C GLY A 253 -15.26 -19.14 13.24
N GLU A 254 -16.38 -18.54 12.84
CA GLU A 254 -17.11 -18.96 11.65
C GLU A 254 -16.24 -18.77 10.40
N ARG A 255 -16.32 -19.72 9.46
CA ARG A 255 -15.65 -19.65 8.16
C ARG A 255 -16.62 -20.01 7.05
N LEU A 256 -16.55 -19.26 5.97
CA LEU A 256 -17.23 -19.60 4.73
C LEU A 256 -16.66 -20.89 4.15
N SER A 257 -17.54 -21.70 3.55
CA SER A 257 -17.14 -22.84 2.73
C SER A 257 -16.56 -22.37 1.38
N ASP A 258 -15.79 -23.22 0.71
CA ASP A 258 -15.23 -22.91 -0.62
C ASP A 258 -16.32 -22.48 -1.62
N ASP A 259 -17.48 -23.13 -1.59
CA ASP A 259 -18.65 -22.78 -2.43
C ASP A 259 -19.22 -21.38 -2.12
N GLU A 260 -19.14 -20.92 -0.88
CA GLU A 260 -19.59 -19.58 -0.47
C GLU A 260 -18.56 -18.51 -0.86
N VAL A 261 -17.26 -18.82 -0.71
CA VAL A 261 -16.17 -17.96 -1.18
C VAL A 261 -16.26 -17.75 -2.69
N GLU A 262 -16.48 -18.81 -3.47
CA GLU A 262 -16.65 -18.70 -4.93
C GLU A 262 -17.89 -17.89 -5.33
N LYS A 263 -18.98 -17.98 -4.55
CA LYS A 263 -20.20 -17.19 -4.78
C LYS A 263 -20.05 -15.72 -4.39
N ALA A 264 -19.12 -15.38 -3.50
CA ALA A 264 -18.82 -14.00 -3.16
C ALA A 264 -18.27 -13.22 -4.37
N GLY A 265 -17.54 -13.93 -5.25
CA GLY A 265 -17.09 -13.39 -6.55
C GLY A 265 -15.72 -12.74 -6.54
N ASP A 266 -15.02 -12.73 -5.39
CA ASP A 266 -13.69 -12.13 -5.26
C ASP A 266 -12.56 -13.10 -5.65
N VAL A 267 -12.81 -14.42 -5.62
CA VAL A 267 -11.85 -15.44 -6.07
C VAL A 267 -12.07 -15.83 -7.53
N PRO A 268 -11.01 -16.09 -8.32
CA PRO A 268 -11.17 -16.50 -9.72
C PRO A 268 -11.84 -17.86 -9.90
N LEU A 269 -12.58 -17.97 -11.00
CA LEU A 269 -13.33 -19.19 -11.36
C LEU A 269 -12.73 -19.99 -12.54
N ILE A 270 -11.59 -19.55 -13.07
CA ILE A 270 -10.84 -20.22 -14.15
C ILE A 270 -9.36 -20.37 -13.78
N PRO A 271 -8.67 -21.40 -14.31
CA PRO A 271 -7.25 -21.58 -14.05
C PRO A 271 -6.43 -20.46 -14.68
N SER A 272 -5.38 -20.05 -13.97
CA SER A 272 -4.40 -19.09 -14.48
C SER A 272 -2.98 -19.44 -14.06
N LEU A 273 -2.00 -19.04 -14.88
CA LEU A 273 -0.58 -19.17 -14.56
C LEU A 273 0.21 -17.91 -14.96
N PRO A 274 1.16 -17.47 -14.13
CA PRO A 274 2.18 -16.52 -14.54
C PRO A 274 3.28 -17.24 -15.34
N VAL A 275 3.72 -16.63 -16.44
CA VAL A 275 4.76 -17.18 -17.32
C VAL A 275 5.84 -16.15 -17.64
N SER A 276 7.01 -16.64 -18.03
CA SER A 276 8.17 -15.80 -18.29
C SER A 276 8.02 -15.01 -19.60
N ALA A 277 8.86 -13.99 -19.79
CA ALA A 277 8.90 -13.24 -21.04
C ALA A 277 9.20 -14.16 -22.24
N ALA A 278 10.17 -15.08 -22.07
CA ALA A 278 10.56 -16.04 -23.11
C ALA A 278 9.43 -17.01 -23.48
N ASP A 279 8.69 -17.49 -22.47
CA ASP A 279 7.56 -18.40 -22.68
C ASP A 279 6.39 -17.67 -23.36
N GLY A 280 6.06 -16.46 -22.88
CA GLY A 280 5.03 -15.60 -23.46
C GLY A 280 5.30 -15.28 -24.94
N GLU A 281 6.54 -14.94 -25.29
CA GLU A 281 6.93 -14.71 -26.69
C GLU A 281 6.87 -15.96 -27.56
N THR A 282 7.23 -17.12 -27.00
CA THR A 282 7.09 -18.40 -27.71
C THR A 282 5.62 -18.66 -28.06
N ILE A 283 4.70 -18.34 -27.15
CA ILE A 283 3.26 -18.43 -27.39
C ILE A 283 2.81 -17.40 -28.42
N LEU A 284 3.24 -16.14 -28.31
CA LEU A 284 2.90 -15.07 -29.26
C LEU A 284 3.27 -15.41 -30.71
N ARG A 285 4.38 -16.12 -30.94
CA ARG A 285 4.78 -16.58 -32.29
C ARG A 285 3.80 -17.58 -32.90
N ALA A 286 3.05 -18.31 -32.07
CA ALA A 286 2.03 -19.26 -32.51
C ALA A 286 0.64 -18.63 -32.67
N ILE A 287 0.47 -17.36 -32.28
CA ILE A 287 -0.77 -16.62 -32.48
C ILE A 287 -0.79 -16.04 -33.89
N GLY A 288 -1.85 -16.38 -34.64
CA GLY A 288 -2.17 -15.92 -35.97
C GLY A 288 -3.26 -14.85 -35.95
N GLY A 289 -4.03 -14.75 -37.03
CA GLY A 289 -5.08 -13.73 -37.15
C GLY A 289 -4.55 -12.34 -37.49
N GLN A 290 -5.32 -11.32 -37.11
CA GLN A 290 -5.01 -9.91 -37.42
C GLN A 290 -3.81 -9.42 -36.59
N VAL A 291 -3.02 -8.52 -37.17
CA VAL A 291 -1.91 -7.85 -36.46
C VAL A 291 -2.51 -6.97 -35.36
N ALA A 292 -1.95 -7.05 -34.16
CA ALA A 292 -2.37 -6.21 -33.04
C ALA A 292 -2.00 -4.74 -33.30
N ASN A 293 -2.73 -3.80 -32.68
CA ASN A 293 -2.46 -2.37 -32.82
C ASN A 293 -1.01 -2.02 -32.43
N ASP A 294 -0.49 -0.90 -32.93
CA ASP A 294 0.91 -0.50 -32.74
C ASP A 294 1.28 -0.36 -31.25
N ASP A 295 0.37 0.16 -30.43
CA ASP A 295 0.54 0.28 -28.97
C ASP A 295 0.50 -1.07 -28.24
N TRP A 296 -0.08 -2.09 -28.86
CA TRP A 296 -0.15 -3.46 -28.34
C TRP A 296 1.11 -4.29 -28.62
N GLN A 297 2.00 -3.81 -29.48
CA GLN A 297 3.25 -4.50 -29.80
C GLN A 297 4.24 -4.51 -28.61
N GLY A 298 5.17 -5.47 -28.64
CA GLY A 298 6.23 -5.67 -27.64
C GLY A 298 7.47 -4.80 -27.86
N SER A 299 8.63 -5.29 -27.42
CA SER A 299 9.93 -4.64 -27.63
C SER A 299 10.34 -4.61 -29.11
N GLU A 300 11.35 -3.80 -29.46
CA GLU A 300 11.82 -3.66 -30.86
C GLU A 300 12.24 -4.98 -31.52
N ASP A 301 12.74 -5.92 -30.73
CA ASP A 301 13.20 -7.25 -31.14
C ASP A 301 12.17 -8.38 -30.90
N ALA A 302 10.96 -8.02 -30.46
CA ALA A 302 9.86 -8.96 -30.27
C ALA A 302 9.29 -9.43 -31.62
N PRO A 303 8.62 -10.61 -31.67
CA PRO A 303 7.84 -10.97 -32.85
C PRO A 303 6.73 -9.94 -33.11
N THR A 304 6.23 -9.85 -34.34
CA THR A 304 4.99 -9.11 -34.61
C THR A 304 3.84 -9.79 -33.89
N TYR A 305 3.24 -9.09 -32.93
CA TYR A 305 2.12 -9.60 -32.14
C TYR A 305 0.85 -9.58 -32.99
N LYS A 306 0.09 -10.67 -32.88
CA LYS A 306 -1.22 -10.85 -33.49
C LYS A 306 -2.22 -11.24 -32.41
N VAL A 307 -3.50 -11.02 -32.67
CA VAL A 307 -4.56 -11.15 -31.66
C VAL A 307 -5.21 -12.53 -31.60
N GLY A 308 -5.03 -13.38 -32.63
CA GLY A 308 -5.66 -14.70 -32.68
C GLY A 308 -7.14 -14.64 -33.09
N PRO A 309 -7.97 -15.66 -32.73
CA PRO A 309 -7.60 -16.87 -31.98
C PRO A 309 -6.77 -17.87 -32.80
N GLY A 310 -5.83 -18.56 -32.15
CA GLY A 310 -5.02 -19.63 -32.76
C GLY A 310 -4.11 -19.15 -33.90
N PRO A 311 -3.46 -20.04 -34.68
CA PRO A 311 -3.63 -21.50 -34.70
C PRO A 311 -3.04 -22.21 -33.49
N GLY A 312 -2.16 -21.57 -32.72
CA GLY A 312 -1.59 -22.14 -31.50
C GLY A 312 -2.65 -22.60 -30.51
N ILE A 313 -2.54 -23.86 -30.07
CA ILE A 313 -3.37 -24.47 -29.03
C ILE A 313 -2.51 -24.67 -27.79
N VAL A 314 -2.95 -24.14 -26.65
CA VAL A 314 -2.29 -24.33 -25.36
C VAL A 314 -3.05 -25.37 -24.55
N HIS A 315 -2.31 -26.27 -23.90
CA HIS A 315 -2.78 -27.11 -22.82
C HIS A 315 -2.24 -26.57 -21.50
N LEU A 316 -3.13 -26.07 -20.66
CA LEU A 316 -2.86 -25.51 -19.33
C LEU A 316 -3.45 -26.46 -18.29
N SER A 317 -2.62 -26.91 -17.34
CA SER A 317 -3.07 -27.64 -16.16
C SER A 317 -2.47 -26.99 -14.91
N TYR A 318 -3.33 -26.66 -13.96
CA TYR A 318 -2.94 -26.13 -12.65
C TYR A 318 -3.72 -26.83 -11.55
N THR A 319 -3.01 -27.23 -10.49
CA THR A 319 -3.59 -27.75 -9.26
C THR A 319 -2.95 -27.03 -8.10
N GLY A 320 -3.75 -26.21 -7.41
CA GLY A 320 -3.40 -25.58 -6.15
C GLY A 320 -3.97 -26.36 -4.97
N LYS A 321 -3.42 -26.10 -3.78
CA LYS A 321 -3.96 -26.58 -2.52
C LYS A 321 -4.24 -25.39 -1.62
N GLN A 322 -5.47 -25.29 -1.13
CA GLN A 322 -5.84 -24.38 -0.05
C GLN A 322 -5.53 -25.04 1.30
N VAL A 323 -5.00 -24.27 2.23
CA VAL A 323 -4.75 -24.67 3.61
C VAL A 323 -5.18 -23.56 4.55
N ILE A 324 -5.57 -23.93 5.77
CA ILE A 324 -5.61 -22.96 6.87
C ILE A 324 -4.22 -22.99 7.51
N GLY A 325 -3.44 -21.93 7.29
CA GLY A 325 -2.09 -21.75 7.83
C GLY A 325 -2.06 -20.62 8.86
N THR A 326 -1.19 -20.71 9.86
CA THR A 326 -1.04 -19.64 10.84
C THR A 326 -0.04 -18.59 10.32
N ILE A 327 -0.49 -17.35 10.24
CA ILE A 327 0.35 -16.18 9.95
C ILE A 327 0.68 -15.44 11.25
N GLU A 328 1.79 -14.71 11.27
CA GLU A 328 2.33 -14.07 12.47
C GLU A 328 2.63 -12.58 12.26
N ASN A 329 1.74 -11.72 12.76
CA ASN A 329 2.00 -10.31 12.87
C ASN A 329 2.90 -10.04 14.10
N VAL A 330 3.88 -9.14 13.97
CA VAL A 330 4.74 -8.73 15.08
C VAL A 330 4.40 -7.31 15.51
N ILE A 331 3.98 -7.16 16.77
CA ILE A 331 3.49 -5.88 17.32
C ILE A 331 4.42 -5.39 18.43
N GLY A 332 5.00 -4.20 18.24
CA GLY A 332 5.80 -3.47 19.23
C GLY A 332 5.08 -2.23 19.75
N VAL A 333 5.13 -1.97 21.06
CA VAL A 333 4.43 -0.86 21.71
C VAL A 333 5.39 -0.03 22.57
N ILE A 334 5.40 1.28 22.34
CA ILE A 334 6.03 2.29 23.20
C ILE A 334 4.89 3.13 23.80
N GLU A 335 4.60 2.91 25.07
CA GLU A 335 3.47 3.55 25.77
C GLU A 335 3.70 5.06 25.97
N GLY A 336 2.67 5.85 25.64
CA GLY A 336 2.66 7.30 25.86
C GLY A 336 2.51 7.69 27.33
N THR A 337 3.10 8.80 27.75
CA THR A 337 3.06 9.22 29.16
C THR A 337 1.89 10.10 29.53
N GLU A 338 1.21 10.72 28.56
CA GLU A 338 0.11 11.65 28.81
C GLU A 338 -1.21 11.19 28.18
N GLU A 339 -1.14 10.62 26.99
CA GLU A 339 -2.27 10.10 26.22
C GLU A 339 -1.96 8.65 25.79
N PRO A 340 -1.78 7.71 26.75
CA PRO A 340 -1.43 6.32 26.44
C PRO A 340 -2.51 5.61 25.60
N ASP A 341 -3.72 6.16 25.54
CA ASP A 341 -4.86 5.67 24.77
C ASP A 341 -5.00 6.32 23.37
N ARG A 342 -3.98 7.02 22.88
CA ARG A 342 -3.93 7.55 21.51
C ARG A 342 -2.75 6.95 20.78
N PHE A 343 -3.01 6.36 19.61
CA PHE A 343 -2.05 5.49 18.92
C PHE A 343 -1.57 6.12 17.62
N VAL A 344 -0.25 6.26 17.47
CA VAL A 344 0.40 6.51 16.18
C VAL A 344 0.97 5.18 15.73
N ILE A 345 0.50 4.69 14.59
CA ILE A 345 0.82 3.33 14.11
C ILE A 345 1.78 3.46 12.92
N LEU A 346 2.84 2.67 12.91
CA LEU A 346 3.77 2.51 11.79
C LEU A 346 3.67 1.06 11.32
N GLY A 347 3.43 0.83 10.04
CA GLY A 347 3.22 -0.51 9.49
C GLY A 347 3.97 -0.79 8.20
N ASN A 348 4.33 -2.05 8.03
CA ASN A 348 5.01 -2.63 6.88
C ASN A 348 4.80 -4.16 6.90
N HIS A 349 4.46 -4.81 5.80
CA HIS A 349 4.44 -6.27 5.74
C HIS A 349 5.85 -6.88 5.60
N ARG A 350 5.95 -8.19 5.83
CA ARG A 350 7.22 -8.93 5.85
C ARG A 350 7.24 -10.09 4.87
N ASP A 351 6.10 -10.72 4.66
CA ASP A 351 6.01 -11.84 3.74
C ASP A 351 6.32 -11.39 2.31
N ALA A 352 6.98 -12.26 1.57
CA ALA A 352 7.32 -12.01 0.18
C ALA A 352 7.09 -13.26 -0.65
N TRP A 353 6.73 -13.10 -1.93
CA TRP A 353 6.61 -14.25 -2.83
C TRP A 353 7.90 -15.04 -3.03
N THR A 354 9.05 -14.37 -2.96
CA THR A 354 10.37 -14.99 -3.05
C THR A 354 11.27 -14.44 -1.95
N PHE A 355 12.41 -13.79 -2.27
CA PHE A 355 13.33 -13.19 -1.31
C PHE A 355 12.89 -11.79 -0.84
N GLY A 356 12.24 -11.02 -1.71
CA GLY A 356 11.55 -9.78 -1.35
C GLY A 356 12.44 -8.65 -0.83
N ALA A 357 13.53 -8.33 -1.54
CA ALA A 357 14.47 -7.32 -1.07
C ALA A 357 13.99 -5.89 -1.26
N VAL A 358 13.28 -5.61 -2.35
CA VAL A 358 12.49 -4.40 -2.48
C VAL A 358 11.19 -4.61 -1.72
N ASP A 359 10.40 -5.60 -2.16
CA ASP A 359 9.06 -5.85 -1.66
C ASP A 359 9.00 -7.08 -0.75
N PRO A 360 8.84 -6.93 0.57
CA PRO A 360 8.67 -5.68 1.33
C PRO A 360 9.84 -5.31 2.21
N ASN A 361 10.92 -6.12 2.22
CA ASN A 361 11.88 -6.05 3.30
C ASN A 361 12.75 -4.79 3.28
N SER A 362 12.72 -4.00 2.20
CA SER A 362 13.27 -2.64 2.22
C SER A 362 12.56 -1.78 3.29
N GLY A 363 11.23 -1.89 3.40
CA GLY A 363 10.43 -1.28 4.46
C GLY A 363 10.64 -1.94 5.81
N THR A 364 10.72 -3.28 5.88
CA THR A 364 10.98 -3.97 7.15
C THR A 364 12.32 -3.53 7.73
N ALA A 365 13.38 -3.46 6.91
CA ALA A 365 14.70 -3.00 7.33
C ALA A 365 14.67 -1.54 7.83
N ALA A 366 13.89 -0.66 7.17
CA ALA A 366 13.67 0.71 7.63
C ALA A 366 12.91 0.76 8.98
N LEU A 367 11.88 -0.06 9.16
CA LEU A 367 11.10 -0.17 10.40
C LEU A 367 11.97 -0.65 11.58
N LEU A 368 12.84 -1.64 11.34
CA LEU A 368 13.79 -2.14 12.34
C LEU A 368 14.78 -1.07 12.78
N GLU A 369 15.30 -0.28 11.85
CA GLU A 369 16.15 0.87 12.15
C GLU A 369 15.40 1.95 12.95
N ILE A 370 14.14 2.25 12.60
CA ILE A 370 13.30 3.16 13.38
C ILE A 370 13.15 2.65 14.82
N ALA A 371 12.85 1.37 15.02
CA ALA A 371 12.73 0.76 16.35
C ALA A 371 14.01 0.95 17.19
N GLN A 372 15.17 0.70 16.59
CA GLN A 372 16.46 0.89 17.25
C GLN A 372 16.73 2.36 17.59
N ARG A 373 16.41 3.30 16.68
CA ARG A 373 16.54 4.75 16.93
C ARG A 373 15.63 5.21 18.06
N LEU A 374 14.38 4.77 18.09
CA LEU A 374 13.44 5.05 19.18
C LEU A 374 13.95 4.47 20.51
N GLY A 375 14.47 3.25 20.51
CA GLY A 375 15.15 2.66 21.68
C GLY A 375 16.33 3.50 22.18
N LYS A 376 17.17 4.02 21.26
CA LYS A 376 18.27 4.93 21.60
C LYS A 376 17.77 6.27 22.16
N LEU A 377 16.67 6.83 21.65
CA LEU A 377 16.04 8.04 22.20
C LEU A 377 15.49 7.80 23.62
N GLN A 378 14.81 6.69 23.86
CA GLN A 378 14.29 6.33 25.19
C GLN A 378 15.41 6.23 26.23
N LYS A 379 16.55 5.63 25.86
CA LYS A 379 17.77 5.58 26.71
C LYS A 379 18.34 6.97 27.03
N ARG A 380 18.01 8.00 26.23
CA ARG A 380 18.37 9.42 26.45
C ARG A 380 17.24 10.24 27.10
N GLY A 381 16.22 9.57 27.64
CA GLY A 381 15.15 10.19 28.42
C GLY A 381 13.93 10.63 27.61
N TRP A 382 13.88 10.35 26.30
CA TRP A 382 12.67 10.61 25.52
C TRP A 382 11.54 9.65 25.93
N LYS A 383 10.34 10.19 26.12
CA LYS A 383 9.11 9.43 26.35
C LYS A 383 7.98 10.07 25.56
N PRO A 384 7.27 9.37 24.66
CA PRO A 384 6.28 10.02 23.81
C PRO A 384 5.05 10.48 24.60
N ARG A 385 4.35 11.49 24.10
CA ARG A 385 3.08 11.94 24.70
C ARG A 385 1.98 10.90 24.46
N ARG A 386 1.90 10.39 23.22
CA ARG A 386 0.97 9.35 22.75
C ARG A 386 1.69 8.00 22.59
N THR A 387 0.94 6.91 22.53
CA THR A 387 1.51 5.58 22.29
C THR A 387 1.93 5.44 20.83
N ILE A 388 3.12 4.89 20.59
CA ILE A 388 3.58 4.46 19.27
C ILE A 388 3.42 2.94 19.18
N VAL A 389 2.80 2.48 18.10
CA VAL A 389 2.65 1.05 17.77
C VAL A 389 3.42 0.77 16.48
N LEU A 390 4.38 -0.15 16.54
CA LEU A 390 5.09 -0.68 15.39
C LEU A 390 4.44 -2.00 15.00
N CYS A 391 4.00 -2.11 13.76
CA CYS A 391 3.36 -3.30 13.25
C CYS A 391 4.17 -3.84 12.08
N ASN A 392 4.49 -5.12 12.13
CA ASN A 392 5.05 -5.83 11.00
C ASN A 392 4.10 -6.95 10.60
N TRP A 393 3.46 -6.77 9.44
CA TRP A 393 2.36 -7.58 8.96
C TRP A 393 2.84 -8.84 8.23
N ASP A 394 1.98 -9.84 8.16
CA ASP A 394 2.17 -11.08 7.42
C ASP A 394 0.99 -11.30 6.46
N ALA A 395 1.17 -12.14 5.45
CA ALA A 395 0.20 -12.44 4.39
C ALA A 395 -0.40 -11.21 3.69
N GLU A 396 0.37 -10.13 3.55
CA GLU A 396 -0.03 -9.01 2.70
C GLU A 396 -0.15 -9.46 1.24
N GLU A 397 0.80 -10.27 0.80
CA GLU A 397 0.91 -10.72 -0.59
C GLU A 397 -0.30 -11.57 -1.01
N TYR A 398 -1.02 -12.13 -0.03
CA TYR A 398 -2.23 -12.92 -0.22
C TYR A 398 -3.53 -12.09 -0.19
N GLY A 399 -3.45 -10.76 -0.11
CA GLY A 399 -4.61 -9.85 -0.09
C GLY A 399 -4.76 -9.07 1.20
N LEU A 400 -3.66 -8.49 1.69
CA LEU A 400 -3.61 -7.67 2.91
C LEU A 400 -4.11 -8.41 4.16
N ILE A 401 -3.89 -9.73 4.24
CA ILE A 401 -4.58 -10.57 5.22
C ILE A 401 -4.17 -10.15 6.64
N GLY A 402 -2.89 -10.13 6.98
CA GLY A 402 -2.46 -9.86 8.35
C GLY A 402 -2.89 -8.51 8.90
N SER A 403 -2.77 -7.43 8.11
CA SER A 403 -3.22 -6.10 8.55
C SER A 403 -4.74 -6.03 8.66
N THR A 404 -5.48 -6.63 7.72
CA THR A 404 -6.94 -6.68 7.73
C THR A 404 -7.47 -7.45 8.95
N GLU A 405 -6.96 -8.65 9.21
CA GLU A 405 -7.38 -9.45 10.35
C GLU A 405 -7.14 -8.73 11.69
N TRP A 406 -5.99 -8.05 11.80
CA TRP A 406 -5.67 -7.27 13.00
C TRP A 406 -6.56 -6.04 13.15
N VAL A 407 -6.92 -5.36 12.05
CA VAL A 407 -7.87 -4.25 12.06
C VAL A 407 -9.27 -4.73 12.43
N GLU A 408 -9.71 -5.88 11.92
CA GLU A 408 -11.02 -6.45 12.22
C GLU A 408 -11.14 -6.89 13.68
N GLU A 409 -10.11 -7.57 14.22
CA GLU A 409 -10.02 -7.92 15.64
C GLU A 409 -10.11 -6.67 16.53
N ASN A 410 -9.40 -5.61 16.15
CA ASN A 410 -9.20 -4.43 16.99
C ASN A 410 -10.06 -3.22 16.60
N ARG A 411 -11.08 -3.43 15.76
CA ARG A 411 -11.81 -2.34 15.08
C ARG A 411 -12.32 -1.25 16.00
N GLN A 412 -13.00 -1.62 17.08
CA GLN A 412 -13.59 -0.64 18.02
C GLN A 412 -12.51 0.17 18.75
N MET A 413 -11.41 -0.50 19.09
CA MET A 413 -10.26 0.13 19.74
C MET A 413 -9.61 1.12 18.77
N LEU A 414 -9.33 0.72 17.53
CA LEU A 414 -8.71 1.57 16.52
C LEU A 414 -9.59 2.76 16.13
N ALA A 415 -10.90 2.54 15.98
CA ALA A 415 -11.86 3.59 15.69
C ALA A 415 -11.86 4.69 16.76
N SER A 416 -11.61 4.35 18.02
CA SER A 416 -11.64 5.29 19.15
C SER A 416 -10.27 5.86 19.56
N ARG A 417 -9.16 5.25 19.13
CA ARG A 417 -7.81 5.55 19.66
C ARG A 417 -6.76 5.87 18.60
N ALA A 418 -6.89 5.39 17.36
CA ALA A 418 -5.87 5.57 16.35
C ALA A 418 -5.84 7.02 15.83
N ILE A 419 -4.70 7.69 15.97
CA ILE A 419 -4.45 9.03 15.41
C ILE A 419 -4.24 8.92 13.90
N ALA A 420 -3.27 8.09 13.51
CA ALA A 420 -2.91 7.88 12.12
C ALA A 420 -2.18 6.54 11.95
N TYR A 421 -2.21 6.03 10.72
CA TYR A 421 -1.42 4.89 10.26
C TYR A 421 -0.38 5.37 9.23
N LEU A 422 0.89 5.08 9.47
CA LEU A 422 1.99 5.46 8.58
C LEU A 422 2.54 4.19 7.94
N ASN A 423 2.17 3.97 6.69
CA ASN A 423 2.60 2.84 5.87
C ASN A 423 3.97 3.15 5.25
N VAL A 424 4.85 2.15 5.23
CA VAL A 424 5.94 2.05 4.28
C VAL A 424 6.04 0.58 3.92
N ASP A 425 5.46 0.22 2.80
CA ASP A 425 5.58 -1.10 2.20
C ASP A 425 7.03 -1.30 1.70
N SER A 426 7.30 -0.96 0.45
CA SER A 426 8.65 -0.95 -0.06
C SER A 426 9.24 0.45 0.14
N ALA A 427 10.27 0.55 1.00
CA ALA A 427 10.96 1.80 1.28
C ALA A 427 11.70 2.36 0.06
N VAL A 428 12.30 1.49 -0.77
CA VAL A 428 13.16 1.90 -1.89
C VAL A 428 13.05 0.98 -3.10
N TYR A 429 12.56 1.53 -4.21
CA TYR A 429 12.62 0.97 -5.55
C TYR A 429 13.79 1.53 -6.38
N GLY A 430 14.28 2.73 -6.02
CA GLY A 430 15.28 3.48 -6.78
C GLY A 430 15.31 4.96 -6.40
N PRO A 431 15.83 5.87 -7.25
CA PRO A 431 15.86 7.30 -6.97
C PRO A 431 14.50 8.00 -7.14
N GLY A 432 14.32 9.13 -6.43
CA GLY A 432 13.16 10.03 -6.53
C GLY A 432 12.06 9.76 -5.50
N PHE A 433 11.71 10.75 -4.68
CA PHE A 433 10.73 10.58 -3.61
C PHE A 433 9.28 10.71 -4.09
N TRP A 434 8.37 9.92 -3.53
CA TRP A 434 6.93 10.11 -3.65
C TRP A 434 6.21 9.80 -2.32
N ALA A 435 4.99 10.32 -2.21
CA ALA A 435 4.13 10.05 -1.07
C ALA A 435 2.66 10.07 -1.48
N SER A 436 1.85 9.28 -0.77
CA SER A 436 0.40 9.26 -0.83
C SER A 436 -0.17 9.52 0.56
N ALA A 437 -1.27 10.25 0.70
CA ALA A 437 -1.84 10.49 2.03
C ALA A 437 -3.32 10.88 2.01
N THR A 438 -3.97 10.80 3.16
CA THR A 438 -5.21 11.54 3.43
C THR A 438 -4.87 13.05 3.57
N PRO A 439 -5.62 13.98 2.94
CA PRO A 439 -5.21 15.39 2.74
C PRO A 439 -4.78 16.19 3.98
N GLN A 440 -5.32 15.86 5.14
CA GLN A 440 -4.99 16.49 6.42
C GLN A 440 -3.54 16.27 6.85
N LEU A 441 -2.84 15.29 6.27
CA LEU A 441 -1.42 14.98 6.54
C LEU A 441 -0.46 15.62 5.53
N ASP A 442 -0.95 16.21 4.44
CA ASP A 442 -0.12 16.74 3.34
C ASP A 442 0.95 17.73 3.83
N GLU A 443 0.54 18.71 4.62
CA GLU A 443 1.44 19.75 5.11
C GLU A 443 2.46 19.18 6.10
N LEU A 444 2.08 18.17 6.88
CA LEU A 444 3.00 17.49 7.79
C LEU A 444 4.11 16.76 7.01
N LEU A 445 3.75 16.06 5.93
CA LEU A 445 4.70 15.36 5.05
C LEU A 445 5.63 16.35 4.33
N LYS A 446 5.08 17.45 3.80
CA LYS A 446 5.87 18.52 3.18
C LYS A 446 6.88 19.12 4.18
N GLN A 447 6.44 19.40 5.40
CA GLN A 447 7.34 19.91 6.45
C GLN A 447 8.43 18.89 6.82
N ALA A 448 8.08 17.60 6.90
CA ALA A 448 9.04 16.57 7.28
C ALA A 448 10.11 16.37 6.19
N THR A 449 9.73 16.41 4.91
CA THR A 449 10.67 16.37 3.77
C THR A 449 11.58 17.60 3.68
N GLN A 450 11.22 18.72 4.32
CA GLN A 450 12.10 19.89 4.46
C GLN A 450 13.17 19.69 5.55
N GLN A 451 13.00 18.73 6.47
CA GLN A 451 13.97 18.46 7.54
C GLN A 451 15.03 17.43 7.14
N VAL A 452 14.76 16.60 6.13
CA VAL A 452 15.62 15.49 5.73
C VAL A 452 16.39 15.87 4.45
N GLN A 453 17.70 15.61 4.44
CA GLN A 453 18.55 15.83 3.27
C GLN A 453 18.21 14.82 2.16
N ASP A 454 18.31 15.25 0.91
CA ASP A 454 18.15 14.35 -0.24
C ASP A 454 19.33 13.36 -0.28
N PRO A 455 19.07 12.03 -0.26
CA PRO A 455 20.12 11.01 -0.27
C PRO A 455 20.92 10.98 -1.58
N ASP A 456 20.35 11.48 -2.68
CA ASP A 456 20.99 11.54 -3.99
C ASP A 456 21.69 12.89 -4.24
N ASN A 457 21.38 13.91 -3.44
CA ASN A 457 22.01 15.23 -3.51
C ASN A 457 22.03 15.95 -2.15
N SER A 458 23.11 15.75 -1.39
CA SER A 458 23.30 16.37 -0.07
C SER A 458 23.32 17.91 0.00
N SER A 459 23.27 18.62 -1.14
CA SER A 459 23.16 20.09 -1.16
C SER A 459 21.74 20.61 -0.97
N GLN A 460 20.74 19.71 -0.98
CA GLN A 460 19.33 20.05 -0.91
C GLN A 460 18.56 19.07 0.00
N THR A 461 17.34 19.47 0.37
CA THR A 461 16.40 18.61 1.10
C THR A 461 15.59 17.74 0.14
N ILE A 462 14.96 16.69 0.68
CA ILE A 462 14.01 15.87 -0.09
C ILE A 462 12.93 16.77 -0.70
N TYR A 463 12.41 17.74 0.06
CA TYR A 463 11.40 18.67 -0.43
C TYR A 463 11.87 19.46 -1.67
N GLN A 464 13.10 19.99 -1.64
CA GLN A 464 13.65 20.76 -2.76
C GLN A 464 13.80 19.90 -4.03
N SER A 465 14.24 18.66 -3.86
CA SER A 465 14.33 17.67 -4.94
C SER A 465 12.96 17.29 -5.50
N TRP A 466 12.01 17.02 -4.59
CA TRP A 466 10.67 16.54 -4.90
C TRP A 466 9.81 17.59 -5.62
N VAL A 467 9.97 18.87 -5.26
CA VAL A 467 9.32 19.97 -5.97
C VAL A 467 9.92 20.18 -7.36
N GLY A 468 11.25 19.99 -7.52
CA GLY A 468 11.92 20.19 -8.79
C GLY A 468 11.63 21.58 -9.39
N SER A 469 11.07 21.63 -10.60
CA SER A 469 10.62 22.85 -11.29
C SER A 469 9.15 23.21 -11.08
N SER A 470 8.40 22.40 -10.33
CA SER A 470 6.98 22.64 -10.02
C SER A 470 6.83 23.68 -8.90
N SER A 471 5.59 24.13 -8.65
CA SER A 471 5.31 25.05 -7.53
C SER A 471 4.96 24.33 -6.22
N SER A 472 4.66 23.03 -6.25
CA SER A 472 4.27 22.22 -5.08
C SER A 472 4.47 20.73 -5.40
N PRO A 473 4.91 19.91 -4.42
CA PRO A 473 4.98 18.47 -4.67
C PRO A 473 3.58 17.88 -4.85
N MET A 474 3.48 16.81 -5.65
CA MET A 474 2.27 16.03 -5.83
C MET A 474 2.24 14.93 -4.75
N ILE A 475 1.17 14.92 -3.95
CA ILE A 475 0.86 13.85 -3.00
C ILE A 475 -0.33 13.09 -3.57
N ASP A 476 -0.12 11.80 -3.82
CA ASP A 476 -1.15 10.91 -4.35
C ASP A 476 -2.18 10.59 -3.22
N ARG A 477 -3.33 10.00 -3.57
CA ARG A 477 -4.39 9.70 -2.59
C ARG A 477 -4.49 8.20 -2.32
N LEU A 478 -4.71 7.88 -1.05
CA LEU A 478 -4.85 6.50 -0.54
C LEU A 478 -6.24 5.94 -0.82
N GLY A 479 -6.61 5.88 -2.09
CA GLY A 479 -7.83 5.23 -2.54
C GLY A 479 -7.63 3.77 -2.94
N SER A 480 -6.43 3.34 -3.35
CA SER A 480 -6.19 1.97 -3.81
C SER A 480 -6.28 0.93 -2.68
N GLY A 481 -6.48 -0.32 -3.06
CA GLY A 481 -6.40 -1.50 -2.19
C GLY A 481 -5.03 -2.16 -2.20
N GLU A 482 -3.98 -1.41 -2.53
CA GLU A 482 -2.65 -1.93 -2.91
C GLU A 482 -1.74 -2.33 -1.75
N SER A 483 -1.99 -1.86 -0.53
CA SER A 483 -1.10 -2.10 0.61
C SER A 483 -1.86 -1.95 1.93
N ASP A 484 -1.21 -2.27 3.04
CA ASP A 484 -1.82 -2.44 4.36
C ASP A 484 -2.61 -1.23 4.90
N PHE A 485 -2.40 -0.02 4.35
CA PHE A 485 -3.21 1.15 4.74
C PHE A 485 -4.70 0.99 4.40
N ALA A 486 -5.06 0.09 3.48
CA ALA A 486 -6.43 -0.05 2.99
C ALA A 486 -7.42 -0.33 4.14
N ALA A 487 -7.14 -1.28 5.04
CA ALA A 487 -8.01 -1.58 6.17
C ALA A 487 -8.15 -0.38 7.14
N PHE A 488 -7.09 0.42 7.31
CA PHE A 488 -7.11 1.60 8.17
C PHE A 488 -7.98 2.72 7.57
N VAL A 489 -7.76 3.08 6.30
CA VAL A 489 -8.46 4.17 5.63
C VAL A 489 -9.87 3.74 5.20
N GLN A 490 -9.96 2.67 4.42
CA GLN A 490 -11.16 2.28 3.70
C GLN A 490 -12.21 1.64 4.61
N HIS A 491 -11.79 0.91 5.65
CA HIS A 491 -12.71 0.17 6.52
C HIS A 491 -13.02 0.89 7.84
N VAL A 492 -12.04 1.60 8.41
CA VAL A 492 -12.18 2.28 9.72
C VAL A 492 -12.21 3.81 9.61
N GLY A 493 -11.60 4.42 8.59
CA GLY A 493 -11.51 5.88 8.44
C GLY A 493 -10.36 6.51 9.24
N ILE A 494 -9.23 5.81 9.36
CA ILE A 494 -8.03 6.28 10.04
C ILE A 494 -7.18 7.09 9.06
N PRO A 495 -6.77 8.34 9.39
CA PRO A 495 -5.83 9.11 8.58
C PRO A 495 -4.58 8.29 8.30
N ALA A 496 -4.10 8.30 7.05
CA ALA A 496 -2.92 7.54 6.70
C ALA A 496 -2.01 8.24 5.72
N ALA A 497 -0.74 7.81 5.72
CA ALA A 497 0.26 8.21 4.74
C ALA A 497 1.06 6.99 4.31
N ASP A 498 1.54 7.02 3.08
CA ASP A 498 2.45 6.05 2.47
C ASP A 498 3.56 6.80 1.73
N MET A 499 4.78 6.28 1.75
CA MET A 499 5.95 7.01 1.23
C MET A 499 7.10 6.09 0.86
N ALA A 500 7.81 6.42 -0.23
CA ALA A 500 8.97 5.67 -0.68
C ALA A 500 9.91 6.47 -1.60
N PHE A 501 11.04 5.86 -1.96
CA PHE A 501 11.95 6.31 -3.01
C PHE A 501 11.89 5.41 -4.25
N GLY A 502 11.79 5.98 -5.44
CA GLY A 502 11.61 5.30 -6.73
C GLY A 502 10.15 4.92 -6.99
N LYS A 503 9.77 4.71 -8.24
CA LYS A 503 8.44 4.18 -8.62
C LYS A 503 8.62 2.98 -9.53
N GLY A 504 8.15 1.82 -9.10
CA GLY A 504 8.24 0.55 -9.84
C GLY A 504 9.66 0.03 -10.03
N TYR A 505 9.79 -1.27 -10.23
CA TYR A 505 11.08 -1.91 -10.43
C TYR A 505 10.93 -3.21 -11.26
N PRO A 506 11.91 -3.57 -12.10
CA PRO A 506 11.70 -4.61 -13.10
C PRO A 506 11.62 -6.03 -12.53
N VAL A 507 12.25 -6.29 -11.38
CA VAL A 507 12.36 -7.64 -10.80
C VAL A 507 11.22 -7.99 -9.83
N TYR A 508 10.19 -7.16 -9.76
CA TYR A 508 9.02 -7.29 -8.89
C TYR A 508 8.42 -8.70 -8.88
N HIS A 509 8.20 -9.22 -7.66
CA HIS A 509 7.67 -10.57 -7.37
C HIS A 509 8.36 -11.71 -8.13
N SER A 510 9.63 -11.55 -8.50
CA SER A 510 10.41 -12.58 -9.17
C SER A 510 11.53 -13.07 -8.27
N MET A 511 12.17 -14.19 -8.63
CA MET A 511 13.32 -14.70 -7.86
C MET A 511 14.52 -13.73 -7.83
N TYR A 512 14.51 -12.69 -8.67
CA TYR A 512 15.57 -11.70 -8.80
C TYR A 512 15.33 -10.45 -7.95
N ASP A 513 14.21 -10.38 -7.20
CA ASP A 513 14.03 -9.40 -6.14
C ASP A 513 14.83 -9.80 -4.89
N ASP A 514 16.14 -9.73 -5.01
CA ASP A 514 17.10 -10.16 -4.01
C ASP A 514 17.99 -9.01 -3.49
N PHE A 515 18.75 -9.28 -2.43
CA PHE A 515 19.64 -8.27 -1.84
C PHE A 515 20.66 -7.72 -2.84
N ILE A 516 21.09 -8.51 -3.82
CA ILE A 516 22.09 -8.12 -4.80
C ILE A 516 21.50 -7.09 -5.77
N TRP A 517 20.23 -7.26 -6.17
CA TRP A 517 19.53 -6.26 -6.96
C TRP A 517 19.42 -4.94 -6.21
N MET A 518 19.02 -4.98 -4.94
CA MET A 518 18.95 -3.78 -4.09
C MET A 518 20.32 -3.10 -3.98
N GLN A 519 21.37 -3.86 -3.65
CA GLN A 519 22.72 -3.34 -3.48
C GLN A 519 23.33 -2.78 -4.77
N LYS A 520 22.94 -3.28 -5.95
CA LYS A 520 23.48 -2.77 -7.22
C LYS A 520 22.69 -1.63 -7.82
N PHE A 521 21.36 -1.69 -7.71
CA PHE A 521 20.46 -0.87 -8.53
C PHE A 521 19.43 -0.09 -7.70
N GLY A 522 18.92 -0.68 -6.62
CA GLY A 522 17.93 -0.04 -5.75
C GLY A 522 18.52 1.06 -4.87
N ASP A 523 19.50 0.73 -4.02
CA ASP A 523 20.17 1.66 -3.10
C ASP A 523 21.60 1.22 -2.72
N PRO A 524 22.60 1.42 -3.60
CA PRO A 524 23.94 0.88 -3.39
C PRO A 524 24.66 1.30 -2.11
N MET A 525 24.30 2.47 -1.56
CA MET A 525 24.89 3.00 -0.33
C MET A 525 23.92 2.96 0.86
N PHE A 526 22.72 2.41 0.67
CA PHE A 526 21.64 2.36 1.66
C PHE A 526 21.24 3.74 2.22
N GLN A 527 21.49 4.81 1.47
CA GLN A 527 21.23 6.19 1.91
C GLN A 527 19.76 6.58 1.71
N ARG A 528 19.10 6.02 0.68
CA ARG A 528 17.66 6.24 0.46
C ARG A 528 16.85 5.57 1.57
N HIS A 529 17.26 4.39 2.01
CA HIS A 529 16.66 3.74 3.19
C HIS A 529 16.83 4.59 4.46
N VAL A 530 18.03 5.15 4.69
CA VAL A 530 18.24 6.07 5.82
C VAL A 530 17.33 7.29 5.72
N ALA A 531 17.16 7.85 4.52
CA ALA A 531 16.34 9.03 4.29
C ALA A 531 14.84 8.75 4.57
N VAL A 532 14.28 7.67 4.03
CA VAL A 532 12.87 7.31 4.27
C VAL A 532 12.63 6.88 5.73
N ALA A 533 13.54 6.14 6.36
CA ALA A 533 13.45 5.83 7.80
C ALA A 533 13.46 7.10 8.67
N SER A 534 14.26 8.10 8.27
CA SER A 534 14.31 9.40 8.95
C SER A 534 13.00 10.17 8.78
N LEU A 535 12.42 10.17 7.58
CA LEU A 535 11.15 10.84 7.29
C LEU A 535 9.98 10.16 8.02
N TRP A 536 9.82 8.85 7.84
CA TRP A 536 8.75 8.04 8.42
C TRP A 536 8.72 8.15 9.95
N GLY A 537 9.88 7.97 10.59
CA GLY A 537 9.99 8.12 12.04
C GLY A 537 9.86 9.56 12.53
N LEU A 538 10.26 10.58 11.76
CA LEU A 538 10.06 11.98 12.14
C LEU A 538 8.57 12.35 12.14
N VAL A 539 7.82 11.93 11.12
CA VAL A 539 6.36 12.12 11.07
C VAL A 539 5.69 11.44 12.26
N ALA A 540 6.10 10.21 12.59
CA ALA A 540 5.61 9.51 13.77
C ALA A 540 5.91 10.27 15.07
N LEU A 541 7.15 10.76 15.24
CA LEU A 541 7.55 11.55 16.41
C LEU A 541 6.74 12.83 16.54
N TRP A 542 6.47 13.53 15.43
CA TRP A 542 5.64 14.73 15.45
C TRP A 542 4.19 14.42 15.85
N LEU A 543 3.58 13.37 15.29
CA LEU A 543 2.24 12.95 15.70
C LEU A 543 2.20 12.47 17.16
N ALA A 544 3.26 11.80 17.62
CA ALA A 544 3.32 11.22 18.96
C ALA A 544 3.63 12.25 20.05
N ASP A 545 4.34 13.34 19.72
CA ASP A 545 4.81 14.35 20.69
C ASP A 545 4.04 15.67 20.63
N ALA A 546 3.40 16.02 19.50
CA ALA A 546 2.73 17.30 19.36
C ALA A 546 1.58 17.45 20.36
N GLU A 547 1.48 18.60 21.01
CA GLU A 547 0.38 18.86 21.93
C GLU A 547 -0.97 18.91 21.19
N PHE A 548 -1.02 19.67 20.09
CA PHE A 548 -2.13 19.68 19.14
C PHE A 548 -1.79 18.79 17.94
N LEU A 549 -2.74 17.98 17.49
CA LEU A 549 -2.57 17.18 16.29
C LEU A 549 -2.34 18.09 15.08
N PRO A 550 -1.26 17.89 14.30
CA PRO A 550 -0.92 18.75 13.17
C PRO A 550 -1.75 18.41 11.91
N PHE A 551 -3.07 18.24 12.06
CA PHE A 551 -3.99 17.95 10.96
C PHE A 551 -4.52 19.23 10.33
N ASN A 552 -4.53 19.27 9.00
CA ASN A 552 -5.01 20.43 8.23
C ASN A 552 -6.27 20.11 7.41
N TYR A 553 -7.44 20.21 8.05
CA TYR A 553 -8.74 20.02 7.35
C TYR A 553 -9.10 21.17 6.40
N LEU A 554 -8.38 22.31 6.43
CA LEU A 554 -8.58 23.35 5.43
C LEU A 554 -8.07 22.87 4.07
N SER A 555 -6.89 22.22 4.02
CA SER A 555 -6.39 21.56 2.82
C SER A 555 -7.36 20.51 2.29
N TYR A 556 -7.92 19.70 3.20
CA TYR A 556 -8.93 18.70 2.86
C TYR A 556 -10.17 19.34 2.19
N ALA A 557 -10.74 20.38 2.81
CA ALA A 557 -11.90 21.06 2.24
C ALA A 557 -11.60 21.66 0.86
N LEU A 558 -10.43 22.27 0.68
CA LEU A 558 -10.00 22.83 -0.60
C LEU A 558 -9.81 21.74 -1.68
N GLU A 559 -9.38 20.54 -1.28
CA GLU A 559 -9.28 19.41 -2.20
C GLU A 559 -10.65 18.89 -2.62
N LEU A 560 -11.59 18.73 -1.68
CA LEU A 560 -12.97 18.36 -2.01
C LEU A 560 -13.62 19.37 -2.97
N GLN A 561 -13.28 20.67 -2.87
CA GLN A 561 -13.74 21.68 -3.82
C GLN A 561 -13.22 21.45 -5.25
N ARG A 562 -11.99 20.93 -5.40
CA ARG A 562 -11.42 20.58 -6.71
C ARG A 562 -12.12 19.34 -7.28
N HIS A 563 -12.18 18.26 -6.50
CA HIS A 563 -12.86 17.02 -6.93
C HIS A 563 -14.32 17.25 -7.29
N MET A 564 -15.02 18.13 -6.55
CA MET A 564 -16.39 18.50 -6.86
C MET A 564 -16.51 19.22 -8.21
N LYS A 565 -15.53 20.07 -8.55
CA LYS A 565 -15.51 20.77 -9.83
C LYS A 565 -15.23 19.81 -10.98
N ASP A 566 -14.31 18.86 -10.79
CA ASP A 566 -14.04 17.83 -11.79
C ASP A 566 -15.29 16.95 -12.01
N LEU A 567 -16.00 16.63 -10.92
CA LEU A 567 -17.28 15.92 -10.97
C LEU A 567 -18.35 16.65 -11.79
N GLU A 568 -18.44 17.99 -11.72
CA GLU A 568 -19.40 18.79 -12.50
C GLU A 568 -19.25 18.56 -14.02
N ASP A 569 -18.01 18.37 -14.48
CA ASP A 569 -17.69 18.14 -15.89
C ASP A 569 -18.01 16.70 -16.33
N GLU A 570 -18.06 15.75 -15.40
CA GLU A 570 -18.29 14.32 -15.69
C GLU A 570 -19.77 13.89 -15.65
N LEU A 571 -20.66 14.74 -15.12
CA LEU A 571 -22.06 14.41 -14.91
C LEU A 571 -22.78 14.06 -16.23
N PRO A 572 -23.59 12.98 -16.25
CA PRO A 572 -24.34 12.59 -17.44
C PRO A 572 -25.56 13.48 -17.72
N ASP A 573 -26.00 14.29 -16.75
CA ASP A 573 -27.20 15.13 -16.82
C ASP A 573 -27.02 16.38 -15.95
N LYS A 574 -27.33 17.57 -16.51
CA LYS A 574 -27.27 18.85 -15.79
C LYS A 574 -28.33 18.99 -14.69
N ASN A 575 -29.31 18.09 -14.63
CA ASN A 575 -30.34 18.09 -13.59
C ASN A 575 -29.90 17.41 -12.29
N ILE A 576 -28.74 16.75 -12.25
CA ILE A 576 -28.17 16.22 -11.00
C ILE A 576 -27.76 17.41 -10.12
N ASN A 577 -28.33 17.49 -8.92
CA ASN A 577 -28.14 18.61 -8.02
C ASN A 577 -26.95 18.35 -7.08
N LEU A 578 -25.83 19.03 -7.34
CA LEU A 578 -24.64 19.02 -6.48
C LEU A 578 -24.66 20.08 -5.37
N ALA A 579 -25.67 20.97 -5.31
CA ALA A 579 -25.74 22.02 -4.29
C ALA A 579 -25.65 21.51 -2.83
N PRO A 580 -26.20 20.32 -2.47
CA PRO A 580 -26.01 19.76 -1.13
C PRO A 580 -24.55 19.46 -0.80
N LEU A 581 -23.80 18.91 -1.76
CA LEU A 581 -22.39 18.59 -1.59
C LEU A 581 -21.57 19.89 -1.49
N PHE A 582 -21.81 20.85 -2.37
CA PHE A 582 -21.19 22.19 -2.33
C PHE A 582 -21.33 22.82 -0.94
N LYS A 583 -22.57 22.85 -0.43
CA LYS A 583 -22.89 23.43 0.87
C LYS A 583 -22.13 22.72 1.99
N SER A 584 -22.08 21.39 1.95
CA SER A 584 -21.41 20.59 2.97
C SER A 584 -19.89 20.81 2.98
N ILE A 585 -19.27 20.94 1.80
CA ILE A 585 -17.84 21.28 1.66
C ILE A 585 -17.55 22.70 2.19
N GLU A 586 -18.41 23.67 1.90
CA GLU A 586 -18.30 25.03 2.45
C GLU A 586 -18.46 25.06 3.98
N GLU A 587 -19.35 24.23 4.54
CA GLU A 587 -19.48 24.04 5.99
C GLU A 587 -18.22 23.43 6.60
N LEU A 588 -17.63 22.41 5.95
CA LEU A 588 -16.35 21.82 6.37
C LEU A 588 -15.22 22.85 6.37
N LYS A 589 -15.11 23.65 5.31
CA LYS A 589 -14.12 24.73 5.20
C LYS A 589 -14.24 25.74 6.34
N LYS A 590 -15.47 26.15 6.67
CA LYS A 590 -15.73 27.06 7.80
C LYS A 590 -15.36 26.43 9.14
N ALA A 591 -15.72 25.16 9.35
CA ALA A 591 -15.36 24.41 10.56
C ALA A 591 -13.84 24.29 10.72
N ALA A 592 -13.12 23.99 9.62
CA ALA A 592 -11.67 23.91 9.60
C ALA A 592 -11.00 25.25 9.96
N THR A 593 -11.48 26.37 9.42
CA THR A 593 -10.98 27.70 9.82
C THR A 593 -11.24 27.98 11.29
N LYS A 594 -12.43 27.64 11.79
CA LYS A 594 -12.82 27.87 13.19
C LYS A 594 -11.95 27.08 14.18
N ILE A 595 -11.71 25.79 13.92
CA ILE A 595 -10.90 24.95 14.83
C ILE A 595 -9.44 25.42 14.87
N ASN A 596 -8.90 25.95 13.76
CA ASN A 596 -7.58 26.58 13.73
C ASN A 596 -7.53 27.83 14.62
N SER A 597 -8.54 28.71 14.53
CA SER A 597 -8.63 29.87 15.43
C SER A 597 -8.78 29.45 16.91
N GLN A 598 -9.56 28.41 17.19
CA GLN A 598 -9.68 27.86 18.56
C GLN A 598 -8.34 27.35 19.10
N ARG A 599 -7.54 26.69 18.26
CA ARG A 599 -6.18 26.28 18.61
C ARG A 599 -5.30 27.48 18.96
N GLU A 600 -5.26 28.50 18.10
CA GLU A 600 -4.48 29.73 18.33
C GLU A 600 -4.89 30.43 19.64
N GLU A 601 -6.19 30.50 19.93
CA GLU A 601 -6.71 31.05 21.18
C GLU A 601 -6.21 30.27 22.41
N ILE A 602 -6.23 28.92 22.37
CA ILE A 602 -5.72 28.08 23.47
C ILE A 602 -4.20 28.28 23.64
N GLU A 603 -3.45 28.32 22.54
CA GLU A 603 -1.99 28.56 22.55
C GLU A 603 -1.65 29.93 23.16
N GLN A 604 -2.39 31.00 22.81
CA GLN A 604 -2.19 32.34 23.35
C GLN A 604 -2.55 32.44 24.84
N HIS A 605 -3.65 31.82 25.26
CA HIS A 605 -4.05 31.82 26.68
C HIS A 605 -2.99 31.20 27.59
N LYS A 606 -2.32 30.13 27.14
CA LYS A 606 -1.21 29.48 27.86
C LYS A 606 0.00 30.38 28.05
N GLY A 607 0.25 31.32 27.14
CA GLY A 607 1.35 32.27 27.26
C GLY A 607 1.23 33.23 28.45
N TRP A 608 0.02 33.39 29.02
CA TRP A 608 -0.28 34.43 30.02
C TRP A 608 -0.63 33.89 31.44
N GLN A 609 -0.83 32.59 31.66
CA GLN A 609 -1.16 32.02 32.98
C GLN A 609 -0.36 30.74 33.33
N PHE A 610 -0.06 30.57 34.63
CA PHE A 610 0.47 29.31 35.17
C PHE A 610 -0.53 28.16 34.92
N ILE A 611 0.00 27.05 34.38
CA ILE A 611 -0.71 25.86 33.86
C ILE A 611 -1.82 25.37 34.80
N GLY A 612 -3.07 25.38 34.34
CA GLY A 612 -4.22 24.78 35.01
C GLY A 612 -4.70 23.49 34.32
N LYS A 613 -5.29 22.56 35.09
CA LYS A 613 -5.87 21.31 34.56
C LYS A 613 -6.92 21.50 33.45
N ASN A 614 -7.57 22.66 33.38
CA ASN A 614 -8.60 22.96 32.38
C ASN A 614 -8.07 23.04 30.94
N ASP A 615 -6.81 23.43 30.73
CA ASP A 615 -6.29 23.60 29.37
C ASP A 615 -5.94 22.26 28.72
N HIS A 616 -5.56 21.24 29.51
CA HIS A 616 -5.33 19.89 29.01
C HIS A 616 -6.62 19.24 28.47
N PHE A 617 -7.76 19.45 29.12
CA PHE A 617 -9.05 18.94 28.63
C PHE A 617 -9.47 19.60 27.32
N LYS A 618 -9.26 20.91 27.18
CA LYS A 618 -9.55 21.64 25.92
C LYS A 618 -8.69 21.15 24.76
N VAL A 619 -7.40 20.93 25.00
CA VAL A 619 -6.48 20.36 23.99
C VAL A 619 -6.96 18.97 23.59
N ARG A 620 -7.32 18.12 24.56
CA ARG A 620 -7.81 16.77 24.29
C ARG A 620 -9.10 16.77 23.48
N GLU A 621 -10.08 17.57 23.87
CA GLU A 621 -11.35 17.72 23.14
C GLU A 621 -11.11 18.16 21.69
N LEU A 622 -10.24 19.15 21.47
CA LEU A 622 -9.86 19.63 20.14
C LEU A 622 -9.19 18.51 19.32
N ASN A 623 -8.24 17.78 19.91
CA ASN A 623 -7.57 16.65 19.25
C ASN A 623 -8.54 15.51 18.91
N ASP A 624 -9.49 15.22 19.79
CA ASP A 624 -10.50 14.18 19.54
C ASP A 624 -11.40 14.58 18.35
N ARG A 625 -11.78 15.85 18.23
CA ARG A 625 -12.51 16.37 17.06
C ARG A 625 -11.70 16.26 15.77
N LEU A 626 -10.41 16.57 15.80
CA LEU A 626 -9.51 16.39 14.64
C LEU A 626 -9.34 14.92 14.25
N MET A 627 -9.19 14.03 15.23
CA MET A 627 -9.03 12.59 15.01
C MET A 627 -10.31 11.95 14.44
N MET A 628 -11.47 12.31 14.97
CA MET A 628 -12.75 11.70 14.61
C MET A 628 -13.31 12.18 13.26
N ALA A 629 -12.85 13.31 12.73
CA ALA A 629 -13.39 13.86 11.50
C ALA A 629 -13.19 12.97 10.27
N GLU A 630 -12.05 12.26 10.15
CA GLU A 630 -11.84 11.27 9.08
C GLU A 630 -12.80 10.07 9.18
N ARG A 631 -13.12 9.64 10.42
CA ARG A 631 -14.08 8.54 10.66
C ARG A 631 -15.47 8.86 10.11
N ALA A 632 -15.83 10.14 10.09
CA ALA A 632 -17.13 10.60 9.59
C ALA A 632 -17.31 10.41 8.07
N PHE A 633 -16.22 10.18 7.34
CA PHE A 633 -16.27 9.84 5.91
C PHE A 633 -16.61 8.38 5.64
N THR A 634 -16.72 7.55 6.69
CA THR A 634 -17.14 6.15 6.56
C THR A 634 -18.66 6.00 6.71
N ASP A 635 -19.23 5.06 5.95
CA ASP A 635 -20.64 4.71 5.98
C ASP A 635 -20.81 3.21 6.28
N GLN A 636 -21.75 2.86 7.15
CA GLN A 636 -21.91 1.48 7.63
C GLN A 636 -22.25 0.50 6.51
N ASP A 637 -23.02 0.94 5.52
CA ASP A 637 -23.47 0.12 4.38
C ASP A 637 -22.35 -0.07 3.34
N GLY A 638 -21.31 0.77 3.39
CA GLY A 638 -20.20 0.75 2.46
C GLY A 638 -20.56 1.12 1.01
N LEU A 639 -19.64 0.85 0.09
CA LEU A 639 -19.87 1.08 -1.34
C LEU A 639 -20.82 0.04 -1.92
N LEU A 640 -21.58 0.42 -2.95
CA LEU A 640 -22.60 -0.43 -3.55
C LEU A 640 -21.96 -1.68 -4.19
N GLY A 641 -22.28 -2.86 -3.67
CA GLY A 641 -21.68 -4.11 -4.14
C GLY A 641 -20.28 -4.38 -3.61
N ARG A 642 -19.72 -3.47 -2.79
CA ARG A 642 -18.39 -3.59 -2.17
C ARG A 642 -18.45 -3.10 -0.71
N SER A 643 -19.32 -3.73 0.09
CA SER A 643 -19.70 -3.25 1.44
C SER A 643 -18.57 -3.22 2.47
N TRP A 644 -17.45 -3.92 2.20
CA TRP A 644 -16.26 -3.86 3.03
C TRP A 644 -15.57 -2.48 2.94
N TYR A 645 -15.60 -1.83 1.76
CA TYR A 645 -15.10 -0.48 1.58
C TYR A 645 -16.14 0.53 2.09
N LYS A 646 -15.81 1.23 3.17
CA LYS A 646 -16.74 2.13 3.88
C LYS A 646 -16.49 3.59 3.62
N HIS A 647 -15.28 3.94 3.19
CA HIS A 647 -14.88 5.32 3.00
C HIS A 647 -15.49 5.92 1.71
N LEU A 648 -16.23 7.02 1.86
CA LEU A 648 -17.02 7.61 0.76
C LEU A 648 -16.27 8.66 -0.08
N ILE A 649 -15.09 9.10 0.36
CA ILE A 649 -14.34 10.17 -0.31
C ILE A 649 -13.26 9.63 -1.24
N TYR A 650 -12.53 8.62 -0.79
CA TYR A 650 -11.46 7.95 -1.53
C TYR A 650 -11.67 6.45 -1.41
N GLY A 651 -11.52 5.71 -2.51
CA GLY A 651 -11.60 4.25 -2.54
C GLY A 651 -11.17 3.70 -3.91
N PRO A 652 -11.09 2.36 -4.05
CA PRO A 652 -10.49 1.78 -5.24
C PRO A 652 -11.44 1.92 -6.43
N SER A 653 -10.88 2.04 -7.63
CA SER A 653 -11.64 1.91 -8.86
C SER A 653 -12.26 0.52 -8.94
N LYS A 654 -13.49 0.42 -9.46
CA LYS A 654 -14.21 -0.86 -9.50
C LYS A 654 -13.52 -1.95 -10.33
N HIS A 655 -12.75 -1.55 -11.33
CA HIS A 655 -12.15 -2.46 -12.30
C HIS A 655 -10.62 -2.55 -12.18
N ASP A 656 -10.04 -1.85 -11.22
CA ASP A 656 -8.60 -1.81 -10.98
C ASP A 656 -8.31 -1.45 -9.52
N ASP A 657 -7.92 -2.44 -8.72
CA ASP A 657 -7.62 -2.25 -7.29
C ASP A 657 -6.40 -1.34 -7.07
N TYR A 658 -5.57 -1.17 -8.10
CA TYR A 658 -4.45 -0.23 -8.14
C TYR A 658 -4.90 1.23 -8.34
N GLY A 659 -6.09 1.44 -8.90
CA GLY A 659 -6.63 2.77 -9.16
C GLY A 659 -7.25 3.40 -7.92
N SER A 660 -6.84 4.62 -7.58
CA SER A 660 -7.55 5.46 -6.59
C SER A 660 -8.58 6.37 -7.27
N LYS A 661 -9.81 6.41 -6.76
CA LYS A 661 -10.88 7.31 -7.22
C LYS A 661 -11.38 8.21 -6.11
N SER A 662 -11.65 9.48 -6.45
CA SER A 662 -12.41 10.39 -5.59
C SER A 662 -13.91 10.15 -5.78
N PHE A 663 -14.66 10.18 -4.68
CA PHE A 663 -16.09 9.87 -4.62
C PHE A 663 -16.46 8.57 -5.37
N PRO A 664 -15.85 7.41 -5.02
CA PRO A 664 -15.95 6.18 -5.82
C PRO A 664 -17.40 5.72 -6.07
N GLY A 665 -18.29 5.86 -5.09
CA GLY A 665 -19.72 5.54 -5.28
C GLY A 665 -20.41 6.44 -6.31
N ILE A 666 -20.03 7.72 -6.41
CA ILE A 666 -20.55 8.64 -7.41
C ILE A 666 -20.00 8.29 -8.80
N ASP A 667 -18.68 8.04 -8.91
CA ASP A 667 -18.00 7.65 -10.15
C ASP A 667 -18.68 6.41 -10.77
N GLU A 668 -18.85 5.34 -9.98
CA GLU A 668 -19.52 4.11 -10.42
C GLU A 668 -20.99 4.35 -10.83
N ALA A 669 -21.71 5.18 -10.08
CA ALA A 669 -23.09 5.52 -10.41
C ALA A 669 -23.16 6.29 -11.75
N ILE A 670 -22.18 7.16 -12.03
CA ILE A 670 -22.07 7.90 -13.28
C ILE A 670 -21.80 6.95 -14.45
N GLU A 671 -20.85 6.03 -14.31
CA GLU A 671 -20.56 5.01 -15.32
C GLU A 671 -21.82 4.19 -15.64
N LYS A 672 -22.52 3.72 -14.61
CA LYS A 672 -23.78 2.98 -14.76
C LYS A 672 -24.86 3.83 -15.43
N ALA A 673 -24.94 5.13 -15.12
CA ALA A 673 -25.90 6.04 -15.75
C ALA A 673 -25.56 6.34 -17.21
N LYS A 674 -24.29 6.47 -17.57
CA LYS A 674 -23.81 6.62 -18.96
C LYS A 674 -24.13 5.38 -19.80
N SER A 675 -23.97 4.19 -19.21
CA SER A 675 -24.26 2.90 -19.86
C SER A 675 -25.77 2.64 -20.01
N LEU A 676 -26.54 2.65 -18.91
CA LEU A 676 -27.95 2.26 -18.92
C LEU A 676 -28.90 3.35 -19.42
N LYS A 677 -28.55 4.63 -19.22
CA LYS A 677 -29.35 5.81 -19.64
C LYS A 677 -30.80 5.86 -19.09
N THR A 678 -31.09 5.16 -18.00
CA THR A 678 -32.42 5.08 -17.36
C THR A 678 -32.66 6.20 -16.32
N ALA A 679 -33.91 6.40 -15.90
CA ALA A 679 -34.23 7.33 -14.81
C ALA A 679 -33.71 6.82 -13.45
N GLU A 680 -33.77 5.51 -13.24
CA GLU A 680 -33.30 4.82 -12.04
C GLU A 680 -31.78 4.98 -11.87
N SER A 681 -31.01 4.79 -12.95
CA SER A 681 -29.56 5.00 -12.91
C SER A 681 -29.17 6.45 -12.63
N ARG A 682 -29.96 7.44 -13.08
CA ARG A 682 -29.74 8.86 -12.70
C ARG A 682 -30.10 9.15 -11.24
N LYS A 683 -31.17 8.53 -10.72
CA LYS A 683 -31.53 8.62 -9.30
C LYS A 683 -30.44 8.03 -8.41
N LEU A 684 -29.74 6.98 -8.86
CA LEU A 684 -28.59 6.42 -8.15
C LEU A 684 -27.45 7.45 -8.02
N VAL A 685 -27.08 8.14 -9.10
CA VAL A 685 -26.06 9.21 -9.02
C VAL A 685 -26.45 10.26 -7.99
N GLN A 686 -27.70 10.74 -8.06
CA GLN A 686 -28.19 11.72 -7.09
C GLN A 686 -28.17 11.17 -5.66
N HIS A 687 -28.49 9.89 -5.45
CA HIS A 687 -28.43 9.24 -4.15
C HIS A 687 -27.01 9.22 -3.58
N GLU A 688 -26.01 8.83 -4.37
CA GLU A 688 -24.61 8.81 -3.95
C GLU A 688 -24.08 10.23 -3.65
N VAL A 689 -24.47 11.24 -4.44
CA VAL A 689 -24.20 12.66 -4.11
C VAL A 689 -24.75 13.04 -2.73
N TRP A 690 -25.95 12.59 -2.38
CA TRP A 690 -26.53 12.84 -1.05
C TRP A 690 -25.78 12.10 0.06
N ARG A 691 -25.33 10.86 -0.18
CA ARG A 691 -24.54 10.09 0.81
C ARG A 691 -23.24 10.81 1.14
N VAL A 692 -22.48 11.18 0.12
CA VAL A 692 -21.22 11.94 0.26
C VAL A 692 -21.47 13.28 0.95
N ALA A 693 -22.50 14.04 0.53
CA ALA A 693 -22.82 15.32 1.16
C ALA A 693 -23.10 15.19 2.67
N ARG A 694 -23.84 14.15 3.08
CA ARG A 694 -24.10 13.89 4.50
C ARG A 694 -22.82 13.58 5.28
N ALA A 695 -21.94 12.74 4.72
CA ALA A 695 -20.66 12.40 5.35
C ALA A 695 -19.77 13.64 5.53
N VAL A 696 -19.62 14.46 4.48
CA VAL A 696 -18.87 15.73 4.56
C VAL A 696 -19.47 16.69 5.58
N ARG A 697 -20.79 16.76 5.66
CA ARG A 697 -21.48 17.55 6.68
C ARG A 697 -21.24 17.00 8.09
N HIS A 698 -21.31 15.69 8.31
CA HIS A 698 -21.01 15.09 9.61
C HIS A 698 -19.58 15.39 10.05
N ALA A 699 -18.60 15.30 9.14
CA ALA A 699 -17.23 15.69 9.42
C ALA A 699 -17.13 17.16 9.89
N SER A 700 -17.86 18.08 9.22
CA SER A 700 -17.89 19.50 9.63
C SER A 700 -18.49 19.70 11.03
N GLN A 701 -19.55 18.95 11.37
CA GLN A 701 -20.20 18.99 12.67
C GLN A 701 -19.32 18.44 13.79
N ILE A 702 -18.58 17.35 13.54
CA ILE A 702 -17.55 16.83 14.45
C ILE A 702 -16.46 17.88 14.65
N ILE A 703 -15.93 18.45 13.57
CA ILE A 703 -14.92 19.52 13.67
C ILE A 703 -15.46 20.72 14.44
N ASN A 704 -16.76 21.02 14.42
CA ASN A 704 -17.36 22.10 15.21
C ASN A 704 -17.65 21.76 16.69
N GLY A 705 -17.56 20.48 17.08
CA GLY A 705 -17.91 19.99 18.42
C GLY A 705 -19.42 19.83 18.64
N GLU A 706 -20.19 19.62 17.57
CA GLU A 706 -21.65 19.45 17.65
C GLU A 706 -22.08 17.99 17.89
N LEU A 707 -21.18 17.03 17.69
CA LEU A 707 -21.45 15.59 17.73
C LEU A 707 -20.48 14.80 18.64
N THR A 708 -19.60 15.49 19.38
CA THR A 708 -18.53 14.91 20.22
C THR A 708 -18.79 15.10 21.70
#